data_AF-A0A7J7RA25-F1
#
_entry.id   AF-A0A7J7RA25-F1
#
_cell.length_a   1.000
_cell.length_b   1.000
_cell.length_c   1.000
_cell.angle_alpha   90.00
_cell.angle_beta   90.00
_cell.angle_gamma   90.00
#
_symmetry.space_group_name_H-M   'P 1'
#
loop_
_entity.id
_entity.type
_entity.pdbx_description
1 polymer ?
#
loop_
_entity_poly.entity_id
_entity_poly.type
_entity_poly.pdbx_seq_one_letter_code
_entity_poly.pdbx_strand_id
1 'polypeptide(L)'
;MHKSFDAVLEALSRGEPVDLSRLPPPPDQLPQDPPSPPLQPPAPTTVPSTPEVPPPPRTLLEALEQRMERYHVAAAQAKTKGDQRKARMHERIVKQYQDAIRAHKAGRAVDVAELPVPPGFLPIQGLEASESTQPSLVGVLETAMKLANQDEGPEDEEDEEPKKPNSPAAPTAQPKAPPSKAPQPGSTSAAKAAPKGTSNRAQQQLAFLEGRKKQLLQAALRAKQKNDVEGAKMHLRQAKGLEPMLEASRNGLPVDITKVPPAPVNKDDFTLVQRPGPGLSQDSIRRYGELTKLIRQQHEMCLNHSNQFTHLGNIAETSKFEKLAEDCKRSMETLKQAFARGLPTPSARFEQRTFSVIKIFPDLSSNDMLLFIVKCINLPTPPGLSPGDLDVFVRFDFPYPNVEEAQKDKTSVIKNTDSPEFKEQFKLCINRSHRGFRRAIQTKGIKFEVVHKGGLFKTDRVLGTAQLKLDALETACEVREILEVLDGRRPTGGRLEVMVRIREPLTAQQLETVTERWLVIDPVPAAVPTQVAGPKGKAPLMPAPTREPGNRSARPLHSLSVLAFDQERLERKILALRQARRPVPPEVAQQYQDIMHRSQWQRAQLEQGGPGIRREYMAQLEHQLQFYTEAARRLGNEGSREAAKEALYRRNLVENELQRLRR
;
A
#
# COMPACT_ATOMS: atom_id res chain seq x y z
N MET A 1 40.83 31.70 -27.29
CA MET A 1 42.03 30.87 -27.55
C MET A 1 41.93 30.00 -28.82
N HIS A 2 41.02 30.25 -29.78
CA HIS A 2 40.92 29.40 -30.98
C HIS A 2 41.79 29.84 -32.19
N LYS A 3 42.02 31.15 -32.38
CA LYS A 3 42.72 31.68 -33.57
C LYS A 3 44.24 31.45 -33.62
N SER A 4 44.84 30.84 -32.59
CA SER A 4 46.30 30.63 -32.49
C SER A 4 46.76 29.24 -32.95
N PHE A 5 45.85 28.27 -33.07
CA PHE A 5 46.20 26.91 -33.51
C PHE A 5 46.04 26.71 -35.02
N ASP A 6 45.07 27.38 -35.65
CA ASP A 6 44.80 27.25 -37.09
C ASP A 6 46.04 27.62 -37.93
N ALA A 7 46.73 28.71 -37.58
CA ALA A 7 47.96 29.16 -38.26
C ALA A 7 49.14 28.18 -38.10
N VAL A 8 49.21 27.43 -37.00
CA VAL A 8 50.23 26.40 -36.75
C VAL A 8 49.95 25.14 -37.59
N LEU A 9 48.68 24.75 -37.68
CA LEU A 9 48.24 23.63 -38.52
C LEU A 9 48.42 23.92 -40.02
N GLU A 10 48.18 25.17 -40.45
CA GLU A 10 48.37 25.55 -41.85
C GLU A 10 49.86 25.56 -42.25
N ALA A 11 50.75 26.06 -41.40
CA ALA A 11 52.20 26.02 -41.64
C ALA A 11 52.73 24.57 -41.73
N LEU A 12 52.30 23.68 -40.82
CA LEU A 12 52.61 22.25 -40.86
C LEU A 12 52.14 21.56 -42.16
N SER A 13 51.01 22.00 -42.73
CA SER A 13 50.52 21.45 -44.01
C SER A 13 51.37 21.83 -45.23
N ARG A 14 52.22 22.86 -45.10
CA ARG A 14 53.08 23.40 -46.17
C ARG A 14 54.55 22.95 -46.06
N GLY A 15 54.94 22.29 -44.97
CA GLY A 15 56.30 21.77 -44.77
C GLY A 15 57.32 22.82 -44.28
N GLU A 16 56.88 23.97 -43.79
CA GLU A 16 57.76 25.02 -43.24
C GLU A 16 58.09 24.78 -41.75
N PRO A 17 59.27 25.22 -41.25
CA PRO A 17 59.66 25.06 -39.85
C PRO A 17 58.82 25.96 -38.93
N VAL A 18 58.23 25.37 -37.89
CA VAL A 18 57.35 26.06 -36.93
C VAL A 18 58.10 26.34 -35.61
N ASP A 19 58.06 27.60 -35.15
CA ASP A 19 58.49 27.98 -33.80
C ASP A 19 57.44 27.55 -32.75
N LEU A 20 57.86 26.75 -31.78
CA LEU A 20 57.03 26.18 -30.71
C LEU A 20 57.13 26.94 -29.37
N SER A 21 57.86 28.06 -29.32
CA SER A 21 58.18 28.83 -28.10
C SER A 21 56.98 29.46 -27.36
N ARG A 22 55.74 29.23 -27.82
CA ARG A 22 54.50 29.84 -27.29
C ARG A 22 53.41 28.85 -26.86
N LEU A 23 53.77 27.59 -26.63
CA LEU A 23 52.85 26.59 -26.08
C LEU A 23 52.79 26.64 -24.54
N PRO A 24 51.59 26.56 -23.92
CA PRO A 24 51.47 26.39 -22.47
C PRO A 24 51.84 24.96 -22.04
N PRO A 25 52.40 24.75 -20.84
CA PRO A 25 52.84 23.44 -20.37
C PRO A 25 51.67 22.49 -20.01
N PRO A 26 51.88 21.15 -20.06
CA PRO A 26 50.88 20.14 -19.72
C PRO A 26 50.69 19.99 -18.18
N PRO A 27 49.58 19.39 -17.71
CA PRO A 27 49.09 19.60 -16.34
C PRO A 27 49.75 18.78 -15.20
N ASP A 28 50.63 17.81 -15.51
CA ASP A 28 51.03 16.76 -14.55
C ASP A 28 52.42 16.94 -13.90
N GLN A 29 53.02 18.14 -13.95
CA GLN A 29 54.31 18.41 -13.27
C GLN A 29 54.37 19.79 -12.60
N LEU A 30 54.14 19.83 -11.28
CA LEU A 30 55.04 20.39 -10.25
C LEU A 30 54.50 20.03 -8.83
N PRO A 31 55.32 20.04 -7.75
CA PRO A 31 54.96 19.45 -6.45
C PRO A 31 54.03 20.27 -5.53
N GLN A 32 53.61 19.63 -4.43
CA GLN A 32 52.90 20.23 -3.29
C GLN A 32 53.87 20.86 -2.29
N ASP A 33 53.44 21.90 -1.58
CA ASP A 33 54.00 22.29 -0.27
C ASP A 33 52.91 22.97 0.62
N PRO A 34 52.90 22.77 1.96
CA PRO A 34 51.91 23.35 2.89
C PRO A 34 52.52 24.49 3.77
N PRO A 35 51.93 24.89 4.92
CA PRO A 35 50.88 25.90 4.95
C PRO A 35 51.18 27.11 5.88
N SER A 36 50.43 28.22 5.75
CA SER A 36 50.36 29.30 6.75
C SER A 36 49.07 30.14 6.64
N PRO A 37 48.69 30.92 7.69
CA PRO A 37 47.28 31.21 7.97
C PRO A 37 46.89 32.71 7.72
N PRO A 38 45.86 33.34 8.33
CA PRO A 38 44.73 33.85 7.53
C PRO A 38 44.51 35.37 7.60
N LEU A 39 43.90 35.97 6.56
CA LEU A 39 43.51 37.38 6.54
C LEU A 39 42.08 37.63 6.01
N GLN A 40 41.57 38.81 6.33
CA GLN A 40 40.14 39.19 6.35
C GLN A 40 39.62 39.81 5.02
N PRO A 41 38.29 39.88 4.81
CA PRO A 41 37.69 40.27 3.53
C PRO A 41 37.61 41.80 3.30
N PRO A 42 37.71 42.28 2.05
CA PRO A 42 37.52 43.69 1.69
C PRO A 42 36.08 44.05 1.29
N ALA A 43 35.73 45.33 1.47
CA ALA A 43 34.51 46.02 1.03
C ALA A 43 34.83 47.54 0.91
N PRO A 44 33.89 48.43 0.52
CA PRO A 44 33.13 48.44 -0.73
C PRO A 44 33.09 49.83 -1.44
N THR A 45 33.05 49.86 -2.78
CA THR A 45 32.78 51.07 -3.61
C THR A 45 32.43 50.65 -5.06
N THR A 46 31.51 51.24 -5.82
CA THR A 46 30.54 52.35 -5.59
C THR A 46 29.26 52.09 -6.42
N VAL A 47 28.12 52.65 -6.02
CA VAL A 47 26.82 52.57 -6.75
C VAL A 47 26.75 53.43 -8.01
N PRO A 48 25.82 53.12 -8.93
CA PRO A 48 24.79 54.12 -9.23
C PRO A 48 23.34 53.59 -9.28
N SER A 49 22.39 54.47 -8.96
CA SER A 49 20.93 54.39 -9.20
C SER A 49 20.15 53.16 -8.68
N THR A 50 19.47 53.35 -7.54
CA THR A 50 18.37 52.51 -7.05
C THR A 50 17.06 52.69 -7.84
N PRO A 51 16.31 51.62 -8.13
CA PRO A 51 14.88 51.68 -8.41
C PRO A 51 14.05 51.08 -7.26
N GLU A 52 14.07 51.79 -6.13
CA GLU A 52 13.04 51.84 -5.08
C GLU A 52 12.47 50.48 -4.60
N VAL A 53 12.83 50.08 -3.37
CA VAL A 53 12.13 49.03 -2.63
C VAL A 53 10.89 49.67 -2.01
N PRO A 54 9.66 49.37 -2.46
CA PRO A 54 8.47 49.92 -1.84
C PRO A 54 8.24 49.22 -0.49
N PRO A 55 7.46 49.81 0.44
CA PRO A 55 7.23 49.24 1.76
C PRO A 55 6.61 47.83 1.70
N PRO A 56 6.78 47.01 2.76
CA PRO A 56 6.13 45.71 2.84
C PRO A 56 4.60 45.90 2.82
N PRO A 57 3.88 45.29 1.86
CA PRO A 57 2.45 45.54 1.68
C PRO A 57 1.66 45.03 2.89
N ARG A 58 0.76 45.87 3.39
CA ARG A 58 -0.09 45.59 4.55
C ARG A 58 -1.38 44.85 4.17
N THR A 59 -1.70 44.79 2.88
CA THR A 59 -2.88 44.07 2.37
C THR A 59 -2.56 43.21 1.15
N LEU A 60 -3.34 42.15 0.94
CA LEU A 60 -3.21 41.27 -0.24
C LEU A 60 -3.44 42.04 -1.55
N LEU A 61 -4.35 43.01 -1.54
CA LEU A 61 -4.66 43.90 -2.66
C LEU A 61 -3.44 44.73 -3.08
N GLU A 62 -2.79 45.37 -2.11
CA GLU A 62 -1.55 46.14 -2.31
C GLU A 62 -0.42 45.25 -2.85
N ALA A 63 -0.28 44.02 -2.32
CA ALA A 63 0.69 43.05 -2.80
C ALA A 63 0.44 42.58 -4.24
N LEU A 64 -0.82 42.55 -4.70
CA LEU A 64 -1.16 42.25 -6.10
C LEU A 64 -0.87 43.45 -7.03
N GLU A 65 -1.22 44.67 -6.62
CA GLU A 65 -0.99 45.89 -7.40
C GLU A 65 0.51 46.20 -7.55
N GLN A 66 1.29 46.03 -6.48
CA GLN A 66 2.76 46.14 -6.49
C GLN A 66 3.43 45.16 -7.47
N ARG A 67 2.89 43.95 -7.64
CA ARG A 67 3.38 42.93 -8.59
C ARG A 67 2.95 43.23 -10.03
N MET A 68 1.72 43.70 -10.22
CA MET A 68 1.21 44.14 -11.51
C MET A 68 2.12 45.23 -12.10
N GLU A 69 2.50 46.24 -11.30
CA GLU A 69 3.34 47.34 -11.80
C GLU A 69 4.75 46.89 -12.17
N ARG A 70 5.37 45.96 -11.42
CA ARG A 70 6.67 45.39 -11.82
C ARG A 70 6.60 44.66 -13.16
N TYR A 71 5.48 44.01 -13.49
CA TYR A 71 5.28 43.43 -14.83
C TYR A 71 4.95 44.47 -15.91
N HIS A 72 4.28 45.57 -15.55
CA HIS A 72 4.03 46.69 -16.45
C HIS A 72 5.34 47.41 -16.85
N VAL A 73 6.20 47.71 -15.88
CA VAL A 73 7.57 48.20 -16.09
C VAL A 73 8.40 47.19 -16.91
N ALA A 74 8.32 45.89 -16.63
CA ALA A 74 9.03 44.86 -17.42
C ALA A 74 8.53 44.79 -18.87
N ALA A 75 7.23 44.98 -19.13
CA ALA A 75 6.69 45.07 -20.47
C ALA A 75 7.21 46.31 -21.22
N ALA A 76 7.25 47.48 -20.57
CA ALA A 76 7.81 48.70 -21.13
C ALA A 76 9.30 48.56 -21.45
N GLN A 77 10.10 47.99 -20.54
CA GLN A 77 11.53 47.71 -20.76
C GLN A 77 11.77 46.68 -21.88
N ALA A 78 10.88 45.70 -22.06
CA ALA A 78 10.97 44.78 -23.19
C ALA A 78 10.67 45.46 -24.53
N LYS A 79 9.67 46.36 -24.58
CA LYS A 79 9.36 47.18 -25.76
C LYS A 79 10.54 48.06 -26.16
N THR A 80 11.13 48.81 -25.22
CA THR A 80 12.28 49.70 -25.52
C THR A 80 13.55 48.95 -25.91
N LYS A 81 13.68 47.68 -25.51
CA LYS A 81 14.77 46.78 -25.94
C LYS A 81 14.45 45.96 -27.20
N GLY A 82 13.33 46.23 -27.88
CA GLY A 82 12.91 45.57 -29.12
C GLY A 82 12.36 44.14 -28.97
N ASP A 83 12.36 43.56 -27.76
CA ASP A 83 11.87 42.21 -27.49
C ASP A 83 10.33 42.18 -27.43
N GLN A 84 9.70 42.21 -28.61
CA GLN A 84 8.24 42.13 -28.74
C GLN A 84 7.65 40.84 -28.16
N ARG A 85 8.41 39.73 -28.15
CA ARG A 85 7.92 38.44 -27.63
C ARG A 85 7.77 38.49 -26.12
N LYS A 86 8.78 39.04 -25.42
CA LYS A 86 8.78 39.25 -23.98
C LYS A 86 7.84 40.38 -23.54
N ALA A 87 7.71 41.44 -24.34
CA ALA A 87 6.70 42.48 -24.11
C ALA A 87 5.28 41.89 -24.06
N ARG A 88 4.87 41.17 -25.11
CA ARG A 88 3.55 40.51 -25.20
C ARG A 88 3.32 39.45 -24.10
N MET A 89 4.40 38.82 -23.62
CA MET A 89 4.35 37.91 -22.48
C MET A 89 4.04 38.67 -21.18
N HIS A 90 4.78 39.75 -20.88
CA HIS A 90 4.55 40.55 -19.67
C HIS A 90 3.18 41.26 -19.69
N GLU A 91 2.72 41.76 -20.84
CA GLU A 91 1.36 42.33 -20.99
C GLU A 91 0.25 41.32 -20.64
N ARG A 92 0.42 40.04 -21.04
CA ARG A 92 -0.53 38.98 -20.66
C ARG A 92 -0.54 38.73 -19.14
N ILE A 93 0.62 38.80 -18.49
CA ILE A 93 0.74 38.63 -17.03
C ILE A 93 0.11 39.83 -16.31
N VAL A 94 0.33 41.07 -16.78
CA VAL A 94 -0.36 42.27 -16.26
C VAL A 94 -1.89 42.08 -16.30
N LYS A 95 -2.44 41.59 -17.41
CA LYS A 95 -3.88 41.31 -17.50
C LYS A 95 -4.34 40.24 -16.49
N GLN A 96 -3.57 39.16 -16.32
CA GLN A 96 -3.89 38.11 -15.32
C GLN A 96 -3.94 38.70 -13.89
N TYR A 97 -3.02 39.61 -13.55
CA TYR A 97 -3.07 40.34 -12.29
C TYR A 97 -4.26 41.31 -12.20
N GLN A 98 -4.61 42.04 -13.27
CA GLN A 98 -5.80 42.91 -13.30
C GLN A 98 -7.11 42.14 -13.05
N ASP A 99 -7.26 40.96 -13.68
CA ASP A 99 -8.45 40.12 -13.49
C ASP A 99 -8.49 39.53 -12.07
N ALA A 100 -7.33 39.21 -11.46
CA ALA A 100 -7.21 38.80 -10.05
C ALA A 100 -7.55 39.95 -9.06
N ILE A 101 -7.03 41.15 -9.28
CA ILE A 101 -7.36 42.36 -8.49
C ILE A 101 -8.86 42.66 -8.57
N ARG A 102 -9.48 42.49 -9.76
CA ARG A 102 -10.93 42.64 -9.94
C ARG A 102 -11.72 41.57 -9.18
N ALA A 103 -11.26 40.31 -9.17
CA ALA A 103 -11.89 39.24 -8.40
C ALA A 103 -11.82 39.51 -6.89
N HIS A 104 -10.66 39.96 -6.38
CA HIS A 104 -10.49 40.36 -4.98
C HIS A 104 -11.42 41.54 -4.60
N LYS A 105 -11.44 42.60 -5.40
CA LYS A 105 -12.33 43.77 -5.21
C LYS A 105 -13.83 43.41 -5.34
N ALA A 106 -14.15 42.25 -5.91
CA ALA A 106 -15.50 41.67 -5.97
C ALA A 106 -15.77 40.60 -4.91
N GLY A 107 -14.94 40.49 -3.86
CA GLY A 107 -15.13 39.58 -2.73
C GLY A 107 -14.97 38.09 -3.07
N ARG A 108 -14.34 37.75 -4.20
CA ARG A 108 -14.09 36.37 -4.61
C ARG A 108 -12.70 35.94 -4.17
N ALA A 109 -12.58 34.70 -3.68
CA ALA A 109 -11.29 34.09 -3.38
C ALA A 109 -10.41 34.08 -4.65
N VAL A 110 -9.19 34.59 -4.52
CA VAL A 110 -8.18 34.62 -5.59
C VAL A 110 -7.16 33.53 -5.31
N ASP A 111 -6.95 32.62 -6.26
CA ASP A 111 -5.83 31.68 -6.16
C ASP A 111 -4.52 32.40 -6.47
N VAL A 112 -3.77 32.72 -5.42
CA VAL A 112 -2.48 33.41 -5.50
C VAL A 112 -1.37 32.48 -6.04
N ALA A 113 -1.58 31.15 -6.08
CA ALA A 113 -0.61 30.18 -6.58
C ALA A 113 -0.58 30.07 -8.12
N GLU A 114 -1.64 30.46 -8.83
CA GLU A 114 -1.64 30.52 -10.30
C GLU A 114 -1.00 31.81 -10.87
N LEU A 115 -0.67 32.79 -10.02
CA LEU A 115 -0.11 34.07 -10.45
C LEU A 115 1.43 34.01 -10.59
N PRO A 116 2.00 34.38 -11.75
CA PRO A 116 3.46 34.43 -11.91
C PRO A 116 4.13 35.37 -10.90
N VAL A 117 5.17 34.90 -10.20
CA VAL A 117 5.90 35.70 -9.20
C VAL A 117 7.10 36.40 -9.87
N PRO A 118 7.29 37.72 -9.70
CA PRO A 118 8.47 38.40 -10.22
C PRO A 118 9.77 37.93 -9.51
N PRO A 119 10.91 37.81 -10.22
CA PRO A 119 12.19 37.57 -9.57
C PRO A 119 12.50 38.69 -8.57
N GLY A 120 12.84 38.31 -7.33
CA GLY A 120 13.07 39.24 -6.22
C GLY A 120 11.87 39.47 -5.29
N PHE A 121 10.70 38.88 -5.57
CA PHE A 121 9.54 38.93 -4.67
C PHE A 121 9.37 37.62 -3.89
N LEU A 122 9.17 37.73 -2.57
CA LEU A 122 8.84 36.59 -1.71
C LEU A 122 7.44 36.00 -2.08
N PRO A 123 7.18 34.70 -1.86
CA PRO A 123 5.83 34.15 -1.94
C PRO A 123 4.86 34.86 -0.97
N ILE A 124 3.61 35.08 -1.37
CA ILE A 124 2.58 35.55 -0.44
C ILE A 124 2.09 34.34 0.35
N GLN A 125 2.68 34.13 1.54
CA GLN A 125 2.22 33.17 2.54
C GLN A 125 2.36 33.83 3.92
N GLY A 126 1.26 33.96 4.67
CA GLY A 126 1.29 34.46 6.05
C GLY A 126 0.65 35.82 6.35
N LEU A 127 -0.32 36.30 5.55
CA LEU A 127 -1.17 37.46 5.90
C LEU A 127 -2.67 37.09 5.94
N GLU A 128 -2.99 36.08 6.74
CA GLU A 128 -4.35 35.75 7.20
C GLU A 128 -4.28 35.52 8.71
N ALA A 129 -3.98 36.61 9.44
CA ALA A 129 -3.78 36.61 10.89
C ALA A 129 -4.18 37.97 11.51
N SER A 130 -5.50 38.16 11.62
CA SER A 130 -6.20 39.13 12.50
C SER A 130 -5.79 40.61 12.48
N GLU A 131 -6.71 41.48 12.05
CA GLU A 131 -7.09 42.73 12.75
C GLU A 131 -8.58 43.03 12.49
N SER A 132 -9.41 43.57 13.41
CA SER A 132 -9.47 43.40 14.87
C SER A 132 -10.69 44.14 15.44
N THR A 133 -11.73 43.45 15.95
CA THR A 133 -12.72 44.07 16.87
C THR A 133 -13.31 43.06 17.87
N GLN A 134 -12.74 42.99 19.09
CA GLN A 134 -13.55 42.92 20.31
C GLN A 134 -13.99 44.37 20.62
N PRO A 135 -15.22 44.63 21.08
CA PRO A 135 -15.79 44.10 22.33
C PRO A 135 -16.90 43.04 22.10
N SER A 136 -17.47 42.37 23.11
CA SER A 136 -17.45 42.66 24.55
C SER A 136 -17.36 41.39 25.42
N LEU A 137 -16.53 41.45 26.47
CA LEU A 137 -16.44 40.44 27.53
C LEU A 137 -17.65 40.41 28.48
N VAL A 138 -18.59 41.37 28.38
CA VAL A 138 -19.73 41.49 29.29
C VAL A 138 -20.85 40.49 28.97
N GLY A 139 -21.27 40.38 27.70
CA GLY A 139 -22.44 39.57 27.34
C GLY A 139 -22.27 38.05 27.53
N VAL A 140 -21.03 37.55 27.47
CA VAL A 140 -20.73 36.13 27.70
C VAL A 140 -20.75 35.79 29.20
N LEU A 141 -20.30 36.71 30.06
CA LEU A 141 -20.41 36.58 31.52
C LEU A 141 -21.87 36.57 31.97
N GLU A 142 -22.67 37.50 31.44
CA GLU A 142 -24.08 37.67 31.81
C GLU A 142 -24.94 36.46 31.38
N THR A 143 -24.64 35.85 30.23
CA THR A 143 -25.30 34.62 29.78
C THR A 143 -24.93 33.42 30.64
N ALA A 144 -23.66 33.31 31.07
CA ALA A 144 -23.19 32.21 31.91
C ALA A 144 -23.73 32.28 33.35
N MET A 145 -23.83 33.47 33.94
CA MET A 145 -24.39 33.65 35.29
C MET A 145 -25.90 33.35 35.38
N LYS A 146 -26.62 33.36 34.25
CA LYS A 146 -28.08 33.17 34.21
C LYS A 146 -28.54 31.71 34.03
N LEU A 147 -27.60 30.78 33.84
CA LEU A 147 -27.84 29.33 33.74
C LEU A 147 -27.19 28.53 34.89
N ALA A 148 -26.55 29.21 35.85
CA ALA A 148 -25.86 28.59 36.97
C ALA A 148 -26.64 28.65 38.31
N ASN A 149 -27.83 29.25 38.32
CA ASN A 149 -28.68 29.42 39.50
C ASN A 149 -30.15 29.05 39.19
N GLN A 150 -30.42 27.75 39.09
CA GLN A 150 -31.73 27.14 39.33
C GLN A 150 -31.57 25.61 39.40
N ASP A 151 -31.75 25.09 40.61
CA ASP A 151 -31.92 23.67 40.93
C ASP A 151 -32.73 23.59 42.26
N GLU A 152 -33.16 22.39 42.64
CA GLU A 152 -34.10 22.06 43.74
C GLU A 152 -35.59 22.40 43.49
N GLY A 153 -36.47 21.49 43.93
CA GLY A 153 -37.94 21.55 43.82
C GLY A 153 -38.62 22.02 45.13
N PRO A 154 -39.69 21.36 45.66
CA PRO A 154 -40.19 20.00 45.39
C PRO A 154 -41.74 19.89 45.16
N GLU A 155 -42.25 18.64 45.09
CA GLU A 155 -43.60 18.13 45.48
C GLU A 155 -44.90 18.83 44.99
N ASP A 156 -45.96 18.18 44.47
CA ASP A 156 -46.18 16.93 43.66
C ASP A 156 -47.56 17.11 42.92
N GLU A 157 -48.59 16.26 42.71
CA GLU A 157 -48.99 14.85 42.97
C GLU A 157 -50.18 14.46 41.99
N GLU A 158 -50.58 13.17 41.89
CA GLU A 158 -51.81 12.60 41.20
C GLU A 158 -52.00 12.79 39.65
N ASP A 159 -52.57 11.87 38.82
CA ASP A 159 -52.98 10.43 38.94
C ASP A 159 -53.23 9.72 37.54
N GLU A 160 -53.28 8.37 37.51
CA GLU A 160 -53.93 7.35 36.60
C GLU A 160 -53.63 7.12 35.06
N GLU A 161 -53.96 5.91 34.54
CA GLU A 161 -53.48 5.29 33.26
C GLU A 161 -54.43 5.14 31.99
N PRO A 162 -55.63 4.51 32.02
CA PRO A 162 -55.66 3.11 31.52
C PRO A 162 -56.13 2.72 30.09
N LYS A 163 -55.22 2.07 29.34
CA LYS A 163 -55.41 0.88 28.43
C LYS A 163 -56.20 0.96 27.09
N LYS A 164 -56.02 -0.12 26.29
CA LYS A 164 -56.63 -0.46 24.97
C LYS A 164 -57.89 -1.34 25.10
N PRO A 165 -58.77 -1.41 24.06
CA PRO A 165 -58.84 -2.59 23.16
C PRO A 165 -58.98 -2.17 21.66
N ASN A 166 -58.83 -2.95 20.58
CA ASN A 166 -58.81 -4.39 20.17
C ASN A 166 -59.96 -4.70 19.17
N SER A 167 -59.68 -5.44 18.09
CA SER A 167 -60.58 -5.63 16.90
C SER A 167 -61.62 -6.76 17.05
N PRO A 168 -62.57 -6.94 16.09
CA PRO A 168 -62.38 -8.01 15.07
C PRO A 168 -63.12 -7.90 13.69
N ALA A 169 -62.53 -8.60 12.69
CA ALA A 169 -63.14 -9.38 11.58
C ALA A 169 -64.04 -8.77 10.47
N ALA A 170 -64.16 -9.54 9.36
CA ALA A 170 -64.95 -9.29 8.13
C ALA A 170 -65.87 -10.50 7.81
N PRO A 171 -66.66 -10.56 6.71
CA PRO A 171 -66.14 -11.22 5.48
C PRO A 171 -66.77 -10.87 4.09
N THR A 172 -66.13 -11.40 3.02
CA THR A 172 -66.67 -11.85 1.69
C THR A 172 -67.50 -10.94 0.77
N ALA A 173 -67.02 -10.74 -0.48
CA ALA A 173 -67.57 -11.40 -1.70
C ALA A 173 -66.80 -11.06 -3.02
N GLN A 174 -66.83 -11.97 -3.99
CA GLN A 174 -66.50 -11.86 -5.44
C GLN A 174 -67.75 -12.30 -6.25
N PRO A 175 -67.90 -12.19 -7.61
CA PRO A 175 -66.86 -12.20 -8.67
C PRO A 175 -67.16 -11.40 -9.98
N LYS A 176 -66.35 -11.67 -11.04
CA LYS A 176 -66.52 -11.41 -12.51
C LYS A 176 -65.91 -10.13 -13.11
N ALA A 177 -65.64 -10.24 -14.42
CA ALA A 177 -65.02 -9.29 -15.38
C ALA A 177 -65.32 -9.81 -16.82
N PRO A 178 -64.76 -9.27 -17.93
CA PRO A 178 -64.37 -7.90 -18.32
C PRO A 178 -65.36 -7.42 -19.44
N PRO A 179 -65.04 -6.62 -20.51
CA PRO A 179 -63.89 -5.75 -20.83
C PRO A 179 -64.24 -4.33 -21.39
N SER A 180 -63.26 -3.41 -21.46
CA SER A 180 -62.83 -2.74 -22.72
C SER A 180 -61.96 -1.46 -22.55
N LYS A 181 -61.06 -1.25 -23.53
CA LYS A 181 -60.40 0.00 -23.98
C LYS A 181 -59.36 0.75 -23.10
N ALA A 182 -58.12 0.70 -23.62
CA ALA A 182 -57.15 1.81 -23.78
C ALA A 182 -56.54 2.52 -22.54
N PRO A 183 -55.22 2.38 -22.28
CA PRO A 183 -54.50 3.10 -21.22
C PRO A 183 -53.56 4.20 -21.73
N GLN A 184 -53.59 5.39 -21.09
CA GLN A 184 -52.47 6.34 -20.91
C GLN A 184 -52.84 7.38 -19.82
N PRO A 185 -51.88 8.02 -19.14
CA PRO A 185 -50.68 7.45 -18.52
C PRO A 185 -50.69 7.72 -17.00
N GLY A 186 -50.37 6.70 -16.19
CA GLY A 186 -50.50 6.80 -14.73
C GLY A 186 -49.44 7.68 -14.06
N SER A 187 -49.88 8.64 -13.25
CA SER A 187 -49.05 9.25 -12.20
C SER A 187 -49.02 8.32 -10.97
N THR A 188 -47.85 8.10 -10.36
CA THR A 188 -47.80 7.53 -9.00
C THR A 188 -46.45 7.78 -8.31
N SER A 189 -46.51 8.50 -7.19
CA SER A 189 -45.67 8.37 -5.99
C SER A 189 -44.33 7.61 -6.12
N ALA A 190 -43.22 8.35 -6.18
CA ALA A 190 -41.90 7.82 -5.88
C ALA A 190 -41.74 7.54 -4.38
N ALA A 191 -42.07 6.33 -3.94
CA ALA A 191 -41.92 5.92 -2.54
C ALA A 191 -40.43 5.86 -2.13
N LYS A 192 -40.12 6.49 -1.00
CA LYS A 192 -38.74 6.79 -0.55
C LYS A 192 -38.03 5.54 0.01
N ALA A 193 -37.37 4.77 -0.84
CA ALA A 193 -36.62 3.58 -0.43
C ALA A 193 -35.34 3.93 0.35
N ALA A 194 -35.31 3.61 1.65
CA ALA A 194 -34.12 3.80 2.49
C ALA A 194 -33.06 2.69 2.26
N PRO A 195 -31.76 3.03 2.13
CA PRO A 195 -30.72 2.05 1.78
C PRO A 195 -30.26 1.24 3.00
N LYS A 196 -30.57 -0.07 3.03
CA LYS A 196 -30.15 -0.99 4.10
C LYS A 196 -28.62 -1.24 4.22
N GLY A 197 -27.79 -0.58 3.40
CA GLY A 197 -26.34 -0.74 3.38
C GLY A 197 -25.55 0.16 4.36
N THR A 198 -26.16 1.23 4.89
CA THR A 198 -25.45 2.19 5.77
C THR A 198 -25.16 1.62 7.16
N SER A 199 -26.10 0.85 7.73
CA SER A 199 -26.02 0.30 9.09
C SER A 199 -24.70 -0.45 9.36
N ASN A 200 -24.37 -1.45 8.54
CA ASN A 200 -23.18 -2.27 8.75
C ASN A 200 -21.87 -1.44 8.69
N ARG A 201 -21.82 -0.41 7.84
CA ARG A 201 -20.64 0.48 7.74
C ARG A 201 -20.54 1.38 8.98
N ALA A 202 -21.64 1.95 9.44
CA ALA A 202 -21.67 2.75 10.66
C ALA A 202 -21.31 1.92 11.91
N GLN A 203 -21.79 0.67 11.99
CA GLN A 203 -21.44 -0.26 13.07
C GLN A 203 -19.95 -0.66 13.07
N GLN A 204 -19.36 -0.91 11.89
CA GLN A 204 -17.91 -1.15 11.78
C GLN A 204 -17.08 0.08 12.19
N GLN A 205 -17.53 1.27 11.80
CA GLN A 205 -16.91 2.55 12.18
C GLN A 205 -16.99 2.81 13.69
N LEU A 206 -18.14 2.51 14.31
CA LEU A 206 -18.31 2.56 15.77
C LEU A 206 -17.36 1.61 16.48
N ALA A 207 -17.37 0.32 16.13
CA ALA A 207 -16.53 -0.69 16.77
C ALA A 207 -15.03 -0.37 16.68
N PHE A 208 -14.60 0.22 15.55
CA PHE A 208 -13.24 0.74 15.36
C PHE A 208 -12.91 1.90 16.31
N LEU A 209 -13.75 2.93 16.37
CA LEU A 209 -13.54 4.11 17.22
C LEU A 209 -13.60 3.76 18.72
N GLU A 210 -14.52 2.88 19.13
CA GLU A 210 -14.61 2.38 20.51
C GLU A 210 -13.40 1.53 20.89
N GLY A 211 -12.92 0.68 19.96
CA GLY A 211 -11.67 -0.06 20.09
C GLY A 211 -10.47 0.86 20.32
N ARG A 212 -10.29 1.89 19.47
CA ARG A 212 -9.18 2.84 19.63
C ARG A 212 -9.29 3.67 20.91
N LYS A 213 -10.48 4.13 21.28
CA LYS A 213 -10.73 4.83 22.56
C LYS A 213 -10.34 3.93 23.75
N LYS A 214 -10.70 2.64 23.73
CA LYS A 214 -10.30 1.66 24.75
C LYS A 214 -8.79 1.46 24.82
N GLN A 215 -8.10 1.36 23.67
CA GLN A 215 -6.64 1.27 23.61
C GLN A 215 -5.96 2.51 24.20
N LEU A 216 -6.43 3.72 23.86
CA LEU A 216 -5.91 4.99 24.38
C LEU A 216 -6.11 5.14 25.89
N LEU A 217 -7.29 4.77 26.41
CA LEU A 217 -7.53 4.73 27.86
C LEU A 217 -6.62 3.73 28.57
N GLN A 218 -6.39 2.55 27.98
CA GLN A 218 -5.46 1.56 28.54
C GLN A 218 -3.99 2.02 28.49
N ALA A 219 -3.61 2.81 27.47
CA ALA A 219 -2.30 3.44 27.40
C ALA A 219 -2.12 4.52 28.47
N ALA A 220 -3.14 5.38 28.69
CA ALA A 220 -3.14 6.38 29.75
C ALA A 220 -2.99 5.76 31.16
N LEU A 221 -3.69 4.64 31.43
CA LEU A 221 -3.56 3.91 32.69
C LEU A 221 -2.13 3.35 32.89
N ARG A 222 -1.51 2.79 31.84
CA ARG A 222 -0.10 2.33 31.91
C ARG A 222 0.89 3.47 32.10
N ALA A 223 0.69 4.61 31.44
CA ALA A 223 1.53 5.80 31.63
C ALA A 223 1.45 6.29 33.08
N LYS A 224 0.24 6.37 33.65
CA LYS A 224 0.03 6.68 35.08
C LYS A 224 0.74 5.67 36.00
N GLN A 225 0.69 4.37 35.71
CA GLN A 225 1.41 3.34 36.47
C GLN A 225 2.95 3.48 36.40
N LYS A 226 3.47 4.07 35.33
CA LYS A 226 4.91 4.38 35.15
C LYS A 226 5.32 5.76 35.72
N ASN A 227 4.40 6.47 36.38
CA ASN A 227 4.53 7.88 36.76
C ASN A 227 4.76 8.85 35.58
N ASP A 228 4.48 8.44 34.34
CA ASP A 228 4.46 9.30 33.17
C ASP A 228 3.13 10.07 33.10
N VAL A 229 3.10 11.21 33.81
CA VAL A 229 1.93 12.08 33.92
C VAL A 229 1.59 12.76 32.60
N GLU A 230 2.58 13.12 31.78
CA GLU A 230 2.34 13.81 30.50
C GLU A 230 1.89 12.85 29.40
N GLY A 231 2.47 11.64 29.31
CA GLY A 231 1.95 10.58 28.44
C GLY A 231 0.53 10.16 28.82
N ALA A 232 0.21 10.11 30.13
CA ALA A 232 -1.14 9.87 30.60
C ALA A 232 -2.12 10.99 30.17
N LYS A 233 -1.74 12.27 30.35
CA LYS A 233 -2.52 13.43 29.87
C LYS A 233 -2.71 13.41 28.35
N MET A 234 -1.66 13.11 27.59
CA MET A 234 -1.70 13.03 26.12
C MET A 234 -2.70 11.98 25.65
N HIS A 235 -2.62 10.75 26.17
CA HIS A 235 -3.54 9.68 25.80
C HIS A 235 -4.99 9.94 26.24
N LEU A 236 -5.22 10.62 27.38
CA LEU A 236 -6.55 11.08 27.77
C LEU A 236 -7.11 12.18 26.85
N ARG A 237 -6.28 13.13 26.41
CA ARG A 237 -6.67 14.15 25.41
C ARG A 237 -7.04 13.48 24.08
N GLN A 238 -6.22 12.53 23.61
CA GLN A 238 -6.49 11.73 22.41
C GLN A 238 -7.80 10.94 22.54
N ALA A 239 -8.05 10.28 23.67
CA ALA A 239 -9.29 9.53 23.91
C ALA A 239 -10.54 10.43 23.91
N LYS A 240 -10.47 11.62 24.53
CA LYS A 240 -11.56 12.62 24.49
C LYS A 240 -11.77 13.22 23.10
N GLY A 241 -10.71 13.39 22.31
CA GLY A 241 -10.79 13.88 20.93
C GLY A 241 -11.59 12.97 19.98
N LEU A 242 -11.78 11.69 20.34
CA LEU A 242 -12.61 10.76 19.59
C LEU A 242 -14.11 10.84 19.93
N GLU A 243 -14.55 11.57 20.95
CA GLU A 243 -15.97 11.60 21.34
C GLU A 243 -16.89 12.21 20.25
N PRO A 244 -16.56 13.34 19.59
CA PRO A 244 -17.36 13.87 18.49
C PRO A 244 -17.42 12.91 17.29
N MET A 245 -16.36 12.12 17.08
CA MET A 245 -16.26 11.11 16.02
C MET A 245 -17.15 9.90 16.35
N LEU A 246 -17.14 9.44 17.61
CA LEU A 246 -18.05 8.41 18.11
C LEU A 246 -19.50 8.85 17.95
N GLU A 247 -19.83 10.08 18.35
CA GLU A 247 -21.21 10.56 18.32
C GLU A 247 -21.72 10.77 16.89
N ALA A 248 -20.90 11.33 15.98
CA ALA A 248 -21.21 11.35 14.55
C ALA A 248 -21.45 9.93 14.00
N SER A 249 -20.63 8.95 14.42
CA SER A 249 -20.76 7.56 14.01
C SER A 249 -21.99 6.84 14.61
N ARG A 250 -22.47 7.23 15.80
CA ARG A 250 -23.73 6.73 16.40
C ARG A 250 -24.93 7.21 15.61
N ASN A 251 -24.89 8.48 15.20
CA ASN A 251 -25.87 9.10 14.31
C ASN A 251 -25.73 8.66 12.83
N GLY A 252 -24.91 7.63 12.55
CA GLY A 252 -24.79 7.00 11.24
C GLY A 252 -23.97 7.78 10.20
N LEU A 253 -23.33 8.88 10.58
CA LEU A 253 -22.55 9.72 9.68
C LEU A 253 -21.18 9.08 9.38
N PRO A 254 -20.67 9.15 8.13
CA PRO A 254 -19.31 8.75 7.82
C PRO A 254 -18.29 9.62 8.55
N VAL A 255 -17.28 8.99 9.13
CA VAL A 255 -16.19 9.65 9.87
C VAL A 255 -14.87 9.49 9.12
N ASP A 256 -14.14 10.61 9.03
CA ASP A 256 -12.77 10.66 8.52
C ASP A 256 -11.80 10.02 9.52
N ILE A 257 -11.42 8.75 9.28
CA ILE A 257 -10.50 8.04 10.16
C ILE A 257 -9.04 8.49 10.07
N THR A 258 -8.67 9.34 9.10
CA THR A 258 -7.28 9.86 9.02
C THR A 258 -6.92 10.72 10.23
N LYS A 259 -7.93 11.25 10.93
CA LYS A 259 -7.83 12.03 12.17
C LYS A 259 -7.75 11.18 13.44
N VAL A 260 -7.89 9.85 13.35
CA VAL A 260 -7.83 8.95 14.51
C VAL A 260 -6.36 8.73 14.90
N PRO A 261 -5.91 9.09 16.13
CA PRO A 261 -4.52 8.94 16.54
C PRO A 261 -4.07 7.47 16.48
N PRO A 262 -2.86 7.15 15.95
CA PRO A 262 -2.41 5.77 15.68
C PRO A 262 -2.40 4.89 16.93
N ALA A 263 -2.50 3.57 16.73
CA ALA A 263 -2.64 2.58 17.81
C ALA A 263 -1.44 2.65 18.81
N PRO A 264 -1.68 2.82 20.14
CA PRO A 264 -0.59 2.98 21.11
C PRO A 264 0.39 1.80 21.17
N VAL A 265 1.66 2.10 20.88
CA VAL A 265 2.78 1.16 20.94
C VAL A 265 3.58 1.37 22.22
N ASN A 266 3.70 0.33 23.05
CA ASN A 266 4.57 0.34 24.23
C ASN A 266 5.79 -0.54 23.94
N LYS A 267 7.01 0.00 24.07
CA LYS A 267 8.26 -0.68 23.70
C LYS A 267 8.48 -1.98 24.51
N ASP A 268 8.01 -2.00 25.75
CA ASP A 268 8.15 -3.13 26.67
C ASP A 268 7.14 -4.27 26.39
N ASP A 269 6.18 -4.07 25.48
CA ASP A 269 5.22 -5.11 25.10
C ASP A 269 5.96 -6.33 24.49
N PHE A 270 7.11 -6.11 23.83
CA PHE A 270 7.88 -7.12 23.10
C PHE A 270 9.30 -7.38 23.63
N THR A 271 9.57 -7.07 24.90
CA THR A 271 10.80 -7.45 25.60
C THR A 271 10.54 -8.63 26.54
N LEU A 272 11.39 -9.65 26.51
CA LEU A 272 11.40 -10.69 27.56
C LEU A 272 11.90 -10.09 28.88
N VAL A 273 11.52 -10.73 29.99
CA VAL A 273 11.99 -10.36 31.34
C VAL A 273 13.50 -10.62 31.43
N GLN A 274 14.27 -9.72 32.08
CA GLN A 274 15.74 -9.84 32.10
C GLN A 274 16.27 -11.08 32.85
N ARG A 275 15.46 -11.70 33.69
CA ARG A 275 15.81 -12.93 34.44
C ARG A 275 14.96 -14.09 33.91
N PRO A 276 15.56 -15.14 33.31
CA PRO A 276 14.86 -16.37 32.94
C PRO A 276 14.27 -17.05 34.19
N GLY A 277 13.14 -17.74 34.02
CA GLY A 277 12.62 -18.62 35.06
C GLY A 277 13.58 -19.78 35.37
N PRO A 278 13.61 -20.28 36.62
CA PRO A 278 14.51 -21.35 37.02
C PRO A 278 14.24 -22.64 36.23
N GLY A 279 15.31 -23.33 35.82
CA GLY A 279 15.24 -24.60 35.08
C GLY A 279 15.30 -24.48 33.55
N LEU A 280 15.30 -23.28 32.96
CA LEU A 280 15.42 -23.09 31.51
C LEU A 280 16.81 -23.47 30.97
N SER A 281 16.85 -24.31 29.94
CA SER A 281 18.08 -24.59 29.18
C SER A 281 18.47 -23.41 28.28
N GLN A 282 19.76 -23.30 27.94
CA GLN A 282 20.27 -22.25 27.05
C GLN A 282 19.61 -22.27 25.66
N ASP A 283 19.30 -23.46 25.13
CA ASP A 283 18.56 -23.61 23.87
C ASP A 283 17.10 -23.18 23.98
N SER A 284 16.46 -23.40 25.13
CA SER A 284 15.11 -22.88 25.38
C SER A 284 15.13 -21.35 25.37
N ILE A 285 16.11 -20.72 26.04
CA ILE A 285 16.28 -19.26 26.07
C ILE A 285 16.53 -18.71 24.65
N ARG A 286 17.34 -19.38 23.83
CA ARG A 286 17.55 -19.02 22.41
C ARG A 286 16.24 -19.04 21.61
N ARG A 287 15.48 -20.15 21.68
CA ARG A 287 14.18 -20.29 21.01
C ARG A 287 13.15 -19.27 21.49
N TYR A 288 13.12 -18.95 22.79
CA TYR A 288 12.30 -17.87 23.33
C TYR A 288 12.66 -16.50 22.70
N GLY A 289 13.95 -16.23 22.47
CA GLY A 289 14.42 -15.04 21.76
C GLY A 289 14.03 -15.02 20.28
N GLU A 290 14.12 -16.15 19.59
CA GLU A 290 13.70 -16.31 18.18
C GLU A 290 12.20 -16.05 18.00
N LEU A 291 11.35 -16.68 18.84
CA LEU A 291 9.90 -16.46 18.84
C LEU A 291 9.55 -14.99 19.17
N THR A 292 10.26 -14.37 20.11
CA THR A 292 10.11 -12.94 20.44
C THR A 292 10.43 -12.05 19.24
N LYS A 293 11.49 -12.36 18.48
CA LYS A 293 11.87 -11.60 17.28
C LYS A 293 10.81 -11.72 16.18
N LEU A 294 10.31 -12.93 15.94
CA LEU A 294 9.27 -13.19 14.94
C LEU A 294 7.95 -12.47 15.29
N ILE A 295 7.48 -12.59 16.54
CA ILE A 295 6.25 -11.92 16.99
C ILE A 295 6.38 -10.39 16.95
N ARG A 296 7.55 -9.85 17.27
CA ARG A 296 7.84 -8.41 17.10
C ARG A 296 7.72 -7.98 15.63
N GLN A 297 8.33 -8.73 14.71
CA GLN A 297 8.27 -8.44 13.27
C GLN A 297 6.82 -8.53 12.73
N GLN A 298 6.04 -9.50 13.17
CA GLN A 298 4.60 -9.60 12.86
C GLN A 298 3.81 -8.39 13.39
N HIS A 299 4.08 -7.97 14.62
CA HIS A 299 3.40 -6.81 15.22
C HIS A 299 3.73 -5.50 14.48
N GLU A 300 5.01 -5.30 14.13
CA GLU A 300 5.48 -4.14 13.36
C GLU A 300 4.87 -4.10 11.94
N MET A 301 4.82 -5.24 11.26
CA MET A 301 4.11 -5.40 9.98
C MET A 301 2.63 -5.01 10.11
N CYS A 302 1.93 -5.50 11.14
CA CYS A 302 0.52 -5.14 11.37
C CYS A 302 0.32 -3.65 11.65
N LEU A 303 1.17 -3.02 12.47
CA LEU A 303 1.08 -1.58 12.74
C LEU A 303 1.33 -0.75 11.47
N ASN A 304 2.33 -1.13 10.66
CA ASN A 304 2.63 -0.45 9.41
C ASN A 304 1.45 -0.51 8.43
N HIS A 305 0.84 -1.69 8.23
CA HIS A 305 -0.34 -1.81 7.37
C HIS A 305 -1.58 -1.12 7.97
N SER A 306 -1.82 -1.22 9.28
CA SER A 306 -2.88 -0.47 9.97
C SER A 306 -2.77 1.03 9.71
N ASN A 307 -1.58 1.62 9.87
CA ASN A 307 -1.34 3.04 9.62
C ASN A 307 -1.59 3.40 8.14
N GLN A 308 -1.08 2.59 7.20
CA GLN A 308 -1.32 2.79 5.76
C GLN A 308 -2.83 2.75 5.42
N PHE A 309 -3.57 1.77 5.94
CA PHE A 309 -5.01 1.66 5.71
C PHE A 309 -5.82 2.74 6.44
N THR A 310 -5.31 3.29 7.55
CA THR A 310 -5.88 4.45 8.24
C THR A 310 -5.82 5.69 7.34
N HIS A 311 -4.66 5.96 6.73
CA HIS A 311 -4.49 7.06 5.78
C HIS A 311 -5.32 6.89 4.48
N LEU A 312 -5.67 5.65 4.12
CA LEU A 312 -6.59 5.34 3.02
C LEU A 312 -8.09 5.55 3.35
N GLY A 313 -8.46 5.75 4.61
CA GLY A 313 -9.86 5.70 5.04
C GLY A 313 -10.48 4.30 5.06
N ASN A 314 -9.68 3.22 4.96
CA ASN A 314 -10.15 1.84 4.91
C ASN A 314 -10.30 1.24 6.31
N ILE A 315 -11.43 1.54 6.96
CA ILE A 315 -11.79 1.07 8.31
C ILE A 315 -11.64 -0.46 8.46
N ALA A 316 -12.03 -1.23 7.44
CA ALA A 316 -12.12 -2.69 7.53
C ALA A 316 -10.74 -3.36 7.62
N GLU A 317 -9.83 -3.06 6.70
CA GLU A 317 -8.46 -3.60 6.76
C GLU A 317 -7.68 -2.99 7.94
N THR A 318 -7.88 -1.71 8.26
CA THR A 318 -7.29 -1.06 9.46
C THR A 318 -7.61 -1.85 10.74
N SER A 319 -8.91 -2.07 11.00
CA SER A 319 -9.38 -2.81 12.18
C SER A 319 -8.87 -4.26 12.23
N LYS A 320 -8.74 -4.90 11.08
CA LYS A 320 -8.23 -6.27 10.91
C LYS A 320 -6.74 -6.35 11.24
N PHE A 321 -5.92 -5.42 10.75
CA PHE A 321 -4.50 -5.36 11.09
C PHE A 321 -4.26 -4.98 12.56
N GLU A 322 -5.07 -4.11 13.17
CA GLU A 322 -5.01 -3.85 14.61
C GLU A 322 -5.40 -5.06 15.46
N LYS A 323 -6.43 -5.81 15.07
CA LYS A 323 -6.78 -7.05 15.76
C LYS A 323 -5.63 -8.07 15.72
N LEU A 324 -4.96 -8.20 14.58
CA LEU A 324 -3.75 -9.02 14.44
C LEU A 324 -2.59 -8.47 15.28
N ALA A 325 -2.45 -7.15 15.40
CA ALA A 325 -1.47 -6.51 16.27
C ALA A 325 -1.74 -6.80 17.77
N GLU A 326 -3.01 -6.76 18.21
CA GLU A 326 -3.44 -7.17 19.55
C GLU A 326 -3.24 -8.67 19.81
N ASP A 327 -3.47 -9.52 18.80
CA ASP A 327 -3.19 -10.95 18.88
C ASP A 327 -1.69 -11.22 19.04
N CYS A 328 -0.83 -10.48 18.34
CA CYS A 328 0.63 -10.53 18.56
C CYS A 328 1.01 -10.09 19.99
N LYS A 329 0.40 -9.02 20.53
CA LYS A 329 0.61 -8.61 21.93
C LYS A 329 0.19 -9.71 22.91
N ARG A 330 -0.93 -10.41 22.67
CA ARG A 330 -1.40 -11.54 23.47
C ARG A 330 -0.46 -12.74 23.40
N SER A 331 -0.01 -13.14 22.21
CA SER A 331 0.99 -14.22 22.05
C SER A 331 2.31 -13.90 22.76
N MET A 332 2.77 -12.65 22.68
CA MET A 332 3.97 -12.20 23.38
C MET A 332 3.82 -12.23 24.91
N GLU A 333 2.63 -11.92 25.43
CA GLU A 333 2.33 -12.01 26.87
C GLU A 333 2.29 -13.47 27.35
N THR A 334 1.70 -14.39 26.58
CA THR A 334 1.81 -15.85 26.84
C THR A 334 3.28 -16.30 26.86
N LEU A 335 4.09 -15.81 25.91
CA LEU A 335 5.52 -16.14 25.83
C LEU A 335 6.30 -15.61 27.04
N LYS A 336 6.04 -14.38 27.49
CA LYS A 336 6.59 -13.79 28.73
C LYS A 336 6.24 -14.62 29.97
N GLN A 337 4.97 -15.00 30.11
CA GLN A 337 4.51 -15.77 31.28
C GLN A 337 5.12 -17.16 31.33
N ALA A 338 5.25 -17.84 30.18
CA ALA A 338 5.92 -19.13 30.10
C ALA A 338 7.42 -19.02 30.44
N PHE A 339 8.11 -18.01 29.90
CA PHE A 339 9.52 -17.72 30.16
C PHE A 339 9.79 -17.38 31.64
N ALA A 340 8.96 -16.54 32.26
CA ALA A 340 9.09 -16.17 33.67
C ALA A 340 8.82 -17.35 34.63
N ARG A 341 7.94 -18.28 34.23
CA ARG A 341 7.64 -19.52 34.99
C ARG A 341 8.65 -20.65 34.75
N GLY A 342 9.65 -20.45 33.88
CA GLY A 342 10.66 -21.46 33.57
C GLY A 342 10.15 -22.61 32.69
N LEU A 343 8.99 -22.47 32.06
CA LEU A 343 8.35 -23.52 31.28
C LEU A 343 9.06 -23.75 29.93
N PRO A 344 9.03 -24.98 29.37
CA PRO A 344 9.50 -25.21 28.01
C PRO A 344 8.77 -24.28 27.02
N THR A 345 9.44 -23.95 25.91
CA THR A 345 8.89 -23.05 24.88
C THR A 345 7.50 -23.54 24.42
N PRO A 346 6.48 -22.66 24.38
CA PRO A 346 5.15 -23.00 23.88
C PRO A 346 5.18 -23.64 22.48
N SER A 347 4.18 -24.46 22.16
CA SER A 347 4.01 -24.94 20.79
C SER A 347 3.84 -23.76 19.84
N ALA A 348 4.66 -23.76 18.79
CA ALA A 348 4.80 -22.69 17.82
C ALA A 348 4.60 -23.27 16.43
N ARG A 349 3.45 -22.97 15.82
CA ARG A 349 3.08 -23.45 14.49
C ARG A 349 2.94 -22.30 13.51
N PHE A 350 3.18 -22.58 12.23
CA PHE A 350 3.07 -21.58 11.18
C PHE A 350 1.82 -21.84 10.34
N GLU A 351 0.95 -20.85 10.26
CA GLU A 351 -0.20 -20.82 9.36
C GLU A 351 0.16 -20.01 8.10
N GLN A 352 -0.37 -20.39 6.94
CA GLN A 352 -0.41 -19.45 5.81
C GLN A 352 -1.59 -18.51 6.04
N ARG A 353 -1.33 -17.20 6.13
CA ARG A 353 -2.37 -16.17 6.24
C ARG A 353 -2.26 -15.20 5.07
N THR A 354 -3.38 -14.99 4.40
CA THR A 354 -3.47 -14.12 3.23
C THR A 354 -4.00 -12.75 3.63
N PHE A 355 -3.26 -11.72 3.28
CA PHE A 355 -3.52 -10.33 3.62
C PHE A 355 -3.72 -9.49 2.34
N SER A 356 -4.52 -8.44 2.44
CA SER A 356 -4.50 -7.37 1.45
C SER A 356 -3.51 -6.32 1.95
N VAL A 357 -2.53 -5.97 1.14
CA VAL A 357 -1.51 -4.96 1.45
C VAL A 357 -1.41 -3.98 0.30
N ILE A 358 -0.98 -2.75 0.57
CA ILE A 358 -0.75 -1.76 -0.49
C ILE A 358 0.61 -2.06 -1.11
N LYS A 359 0.64 -2.33 -2.41
CA LYS A 359 1.88 -2.58 -3.15
C LYS A 359 2.63 -1.27 -3.28
N ILE A 360 3.85 -1.22 -2.73
CA ILE A 360 4.80 -0.12 -2.92
C ILE A 360 6.20 -0.68 -3.14
N PHE A 361 7.04 0.07 -3.85
CA PHE A 361 8.48 -0.19 -3.94
C PHE A 361 9.20 0.86 -3.07
N PRO A 362 9.43 0.59 -1.77
CA PRO A 362 9.88 1.60 -0.81
C PRO A 362 11.29 2.12 -1.10
N ASP A 363 12.09 1.35 -1.82
CA ASP A 363 13.47 1.66 -2.24
C ASP A 363 13.55 2.76 -3.31
N LEU A 364 12.41 3.13 -3.92
CA LEU A 364 12.30 4.24 -4.87
C LEU A 364 11.80 5.50 -4.16
N SER A 365 12.36 6.67 -4.49
CA SER A 365 11.76 7.92 -4.04
C SER A 365 10.52 8.27 -4.87
N SER A 366 9.68 9.16 -4.35
CA SER A 366 8.45 9.61 -5.04
C SER A 366 8.71 10.46 -6.30
N ASN A 367 9.98 10.79 -6.59
CA ASN A 367 10.44 11.49 -7.79
C ASN A 367 11.25 10.58 -8.74
N ASP A 368 11.30 9.27 -8.47
CA ASP A 368 12.06 8.31 -9.26
C ASP A 368 11.15 7.34 -10.03
N MET A 369 11.52 7.08 -11.28
CA MET A 369 10.95 6.02 -12.11
C MET A 369 12.09 5.15 -12.66
N LEU A 370 12.04 3.84 -12.47
CA LEU A 370 13.02 2.93 -13.07
C LEU A 370 12.47 2.35 -14.37
N LEU A 371 13.22 2.49 -15.46
CA LEU A 371 13.01 1.79 -16.72
C LEU A 371 13.99 0.61 -16.79
N PHE A 372 13.50 -0.57 -17.12
CA PHE A 372 14.27 -1.78 -17.36
C PHE A 372 14.12 -2.20 -18.82
N ILE A 373 15.25 -2.36 -19.52
CA ILE A 373 15.30 -2.94 -20.86
C ILE A 373 15.76 -4.39 -20.69
N VAL A 374 14.83 -5.33 -20.80
CA VAL A 374 15.09 -6.73 -20.43
C VAL A 374 15.79 -7.45 -21.57
N LYS A 375 15.14 -7.52 -22.75
CA LYS A 375 15.67 -8.18 -23.93
C LYS A 375 14.91 -7.88 -25.22
N CYS A 376 15.52 -8.18 -26.36
CA CYS A 376 14.81 -8.36 -27.62
C CYS A 376 14.63 -9.86 -27.95
N ILE A 377 13.72 -10.16 -28.87
CA ILE A 377 13.35 -11.52 -29.30
C ILE A 377 13.12 -11.48 -30.82
N ASN A 378 13.81 -12.33 -31.58
CA ASN A 378 13.63 -12.55 -33.02
C ASN A 378 13.69 -11.26 -33.87
N LEU A 379 14.70 -10.41 -33.68
CA LEU A 379 14.80 -9.13 -34.39
C LEU A 379 14.94 -9.29 -35.92
N PRO A 380 14.38 -8.35 -36.71
CA PRO A 380 14.43 -8.41 -38.17
C PRO A 380 15.87 -8.30 -38.68
N THR A 381 16.32 -9.28 -39.44
CA THR A 381 17.65 -9.29 -40.04
C THR A 381 17.71 -8.38 -41.26
N PRO A 382 18.62 -7.39 -41.32
CA PRO A 382 18.83 -6.58 -42.51
C PRO A 382 19.32 -7.40 -43.72
N PRO A 383 18.99 -7.01 -44.96
CA PRO A 383 19.56 -7.63 -46.16
C PRO A 383 21.10 -7.62 -46.14
N GLY A 384 21.71 -8.79 -46.32
CA GLY A 384 23.17 -8.96 -46.30
C GLY A 384 23.79 -9.28 -44.93
N LEU A 385 22.98 -9.58 -43.91
CA LEU A 385 23.42 -10.12 -42.61
C LEU A 385 22.66 -11.42 -42.30
N SER A 386 23.18 -12.25 -41.39
CA SER A 386 22.42 -13.31 -40.73
C SER A 386 21.92 -12.85 -39.34
N PRO A 387 20.95 -13.55 -38.73
CA PRO A 387 20.52 -13.28 -37.35
C PRO A 387 21.67 -13.33 -36.33
N GLY A 388 22.71 -14.13 -36.62
CA GLY A 388 23.91 -14.29 -35.78
C GLY A 388 24.98 -13.21 -35.97
N ASP A 389 24.82 -12.27 -36.90
CA ASP A 389 25.77 -11.16 -37.15
C ASP A 389 25.30 -9.83 -36.53
N LEU A 390 24.19 -9.87 -35.77
CA LEU A 390 23.56 -8.67 -35.23
C LEU A 390 24.23 -8.22 -33.92
N ASP A 391 25.11 -7.21 -34.02
CA ASP A 391 25.45 -6.33 -32.90
C ASP A 391 24.28 -5.38 -32.63
N VAL A 392 23.62 -5.45 -31.47
CA VAL A 392 22.37 -4.72 -31.17
C VAL A 392 22.47 -3.92 -29.88
N PHE A 393 21.89 -2.72 -29.87
CA PHE A 393 21.56 -1.96 -28.67
C PHE A 393 20.17 -1.32 -28.80
N VAL A 394 19.58 -0.93 -27.68
CA VAL A 394 18.29 -0.23 -27.61
C VAL A 394 18.51 1.18 -27.09
N ARG A 395 17.98 2.17 -27.80
CA ARG A 395 17.89 3.56 -27.33
C ARG A 395 16.48 3.80 -26.81
N PHE A 396 16.30 4.70 -25.84
CA PHE A 396 14.98 5.19 -25.47
C PHE A 396 14.90 6.72 -25.45
N ASP A 397 13.67 7.22 -25.55
CA ASP A 397 13.31 8.63 -25.46
C ASP A 397 12.07 8.75 -24.56
N PHE A 398 12.26 9.31 -23.36
CA PHE A 398 11.18 9.62 -22.42
C PHE A 398 10.89 11.14 -22.45
N PRO A 399 9.76 11.56 -23.06
CA PRO A 399 9.50 12.97 -23.42
C PRO A 399 8.94 13.80 -22.25
N TYR A 400 9.72 13.85 -21.17
CA TYR A 400 9.54 14.56 -19.90
C TYR A 400 10.89 15.12 -19.39
N PRO A 401 10.96 16.38 -18.87
CA PRO A 401 9.86 17.31 -18.57
C PRO A 401 9.15 17.89 -19.79
N ASN A 402 9.83 18.00 -20.93
CA ASN A 402 9.24 18.39 -22.21
C ASN A 402 9.83 17.53 -23.36
N VAL A 403 9.79 17.98 -24.62
CA VAL A 403 10.31 17.21 -25.78
C VAL A 403 11.78 17.57 -26.11
N GLU A 404 12.19 18.78 -25.78
CA GLU A 404 13.55 19.30 -25.97
C GLU A 404 14.46 18.79 -24.84
N GLU A 405 14.00 18.87 -23.59
CA GLU A 405 14.62 18.31 -22.38
C GLU A 405 14.25 16.82 -22.14
N ALA A 406 13.85 16.09 -23.17
CA ALA A 406 13.46 14.69 -23.04
C ALA A 406 14.66 13.82 -22.55
N GLN A 407 14.40 12.93 -21.58
CA GLN A 407 15.42 12.03 -21.03
C GLN A 407 15.68 10.86 -21.98
N LYS A 408 16.94 10.69 -22.40
CA LYS A 408 17.34 9.69 -23.39
C LYS A 408 18.63 9.03 -22.96
N ASP A 409 18.67 7.71 -23.07
CA ASP A 409 19.89 6.92 -22.90
C ASP A 409 19.82 5.68 -23.80
N LYS A 410 20.81 4.79 -23.69
CA LYS A 410 20.92 3.56 -24.47
C LYS A 410 21.53 2.43 -23.67
N THR A 411 21.21 1.19 -24.05
CA THR A 411 21.87 0.00 -23.52
C THR A 411 23.33 -0.11 -23.97
N SER A 412 24.06 -1.00 -23.31
CA SER A 412 25.24 -1.64 -23.89
C SER A 412 24.91 -2.35 -25.21
N VAL A 413 25.95 -2.66 -25.99
CA VAL A 413 25.83 -3.37 -27.27
C VAL A 413 26.08 -4.85 -27.04
N ILE A 414 25.06 -5.68 -27.25
CA ILE A 414 25.19 -7.13 -27.22
C ILE A 414 25.47 -7.60 -28.66
N LYS A 415 26.45 -8.50 -28.80
CA LYS A 415 26.99 -8.91 -30.10
C LYS A 415 26.39 -10.21 -30.61
N ASN A 416 26.43 -10.37 -31.93
CA ASN A 416 26.19 -11.63 -32.64
C ASN A 416 24.83 -12.31 -32.32
N THR A 417 23.73 -11.56 -32.17
CA THR A 417 22.41 -12.16 -31.85
C THR A 417 21.20 -11.29 -32.22
N ASP A 418 20.15 -11.93 -32.72
CA ASP A 418 18.82 -11.34 -32.96
C ASP A 418 17.95 -11.25 -31.68
N SER A 419 18.41 -11.85 -30.58
CA SER A 419 17.65 -12.01 -29.33
C SER A 419 18.47 -11.60 -28.09
N PRO A 420 19.06 -10.38 -28.08
CA PRO A 420 19.96 -9.90 -27.01
C PRO A 420 19.25 -9.72 -25.66
N GLU A 421 19.87 -10.20 -24.56
CA GLU A 421 19.36 -10.02 -23.19
C GLU A 421 20.18 -8.97 -22.39
N PHE A 422 19.75 -7.69 -22.45
CA PHE A 422 20.42 -6.56 -21.80
C PHE A 422 20.32 -6.59 -20.26
N LYS A 423 19.10 -6.74 -19.72
CA LYS A 423 18.79 -6.67 -18.27
C LYS A 423 19.26 -5.36 -17.61
N GLU A 424 19.35 -4.28 -18.38
CA GLU A 424 19.84 -2.98 -17.93
C GLU A 424 18.72 -2.13 -17.31
N GLN A 425 19.09 -1.27 -16.35
CA GLN A 425 18.16 -0.39 -15.62
C GLN A 425 18.59 1.08 -15.70
N PHE A 426 17.63 1.96 -15.95
CA PHE A 426 17.83 3.39 -16.13
C PHE A 426 16.95 4.15 -15.13
N LYS A 427 17.56 5.09 -14.40
CA LYS A 427 16.88 5.91 -13.40
C LYS A 427 16.40 7.21 -14.05
N LEU A 428 15.08 7.34 -14.22
CA LEU A 428 14.42 8.50 -14.81
C LEU A 428 13.88 9.42 -13.71
N CYS A 429 14.23 10.70 -13.80
CA CYS A 429 13.74 11.73 -12.88
C CYS A 429 12.33 12.16 -13.29
N ILE A 430 11.39 12.14 -12.35
CA ILE A 430 9.98 12.49 -12.55
C ILE A 430 9.51 13.51 -11.50
N ASN A 431 8.45 14.25 -11.80
CA ASN A 431 7.70 15.01 -10.81
C ASN A 431 6.20 14.79 -11.03
N ARG A 432 5.55 14.14 -10.07
CA ARG A 432 4.14 13.72 -10.15
C ARG A 432 3.14 14.89 -10.20
N SER A 433 3.49 16.06 -9.65
CA SER A 433 2.64 17.25 -9.75
C SER A 433 2.75 17.94 -11.12
N HIS A 434 3.85 17.74 -11.85
CA HIS A 434 4.10 18.46 -13.09
C HIS A 434 3.17 18.01 -14.22
N ARG A 435 2.49 18.97 -14.87
CA ARG A 435 1.58 18.72 -16.00
C ARG A 435 2.26 18.00 -17.16
N GLY A 436 3.55 18.26 -17.39
CA GLY A 436 4.35 17.54 -18.38
C GLY A 436 4.44 16.04 -18.10
N PHE A 437 4.53 15.62 -16.84
CA PHE A 437 4.60 14.21 -16.44
C PHE A 437 3.28 13.50 -16.72
N ARG A 438 2.16 14.06 -16.25
CA ARG A 438 0.81 13.50 -16.50
C ARG A 438 0.56 13.33 -18.00
N ARG A 439 0.95 14.32 -18.83
CA ARG A 439 0.86 14.21 -20.29
C ARG A 439 1.76 13.12 -20.87
N ALA A 440 2.99 12.96 -20.36
CA ALA A 440 3.89 11.89 -20.79
C ALA A 440 3.28 10.51 -20.50
N ILE A 441 2.78 10.31 -19.29
CA ILE A 441 2.07 9.10 -18.85
C ILE A 441 0.86 8.79 -19.76
N GLN A 442 -0.08 9.73 -19.85
CA GLN A 442 -1.39 9.51 -20.47
C GLN A 442 -1.39 9.49 -22.00
N THR A 443 -0.42 10.15 -22.65
CA THR A 443 -0.52 10.42 -24.11
C THR A 443 0.75 10.18 -24.93
N LYS A 444 1.91 9.93 -24.29
CA LYS A 444 3.19 9.77 -25.02
C LYS A 444 3.89 8.43 -24.76
N GLY A 445 3.90 7.96 -23.52
CA GLY A 445 4.69 6.79 -23.13
C GLY A 445 6.21 7.01 -23.25
N ILE A 446 6.96 5.91 -23.41
CA ILE A 446 8.40 5.90 -23.73
C ILE A 446 8.57 5.34 -25.13
N LYS A 447 9.32 6.04 -26.01
CA LYS A 447 9.71 5.51 -27.31
C LYS A 447 11.01 4.72 -27.17
N PHE A 448 11.12 3.60 -27.88
CA PHE A 448 12.34 2.81 -28.03
C PHE A 448 12.74 2.72 -29.49
N GLU A 449 14.04 2.72 -29.76
CA GLU A 449 14.62 2.47 -31.08
C GLU A 449 15.59 1.30 -30.93
N VAL A 450 15.34 0.19 -31.63
CA VAL A 450 16.22 -0.97 -31.66
C VAL A 450 17.19 -0.78 -32.82
N VAL A 451 18.49 -0.82 -32.53
CA VAL A 451 19.54 -0.38 -33.46
C VAL A 451 20.60 -1.46 -33.59
N HIS A 452 20.85 -1.90 -34.82
CA HIS A 452 22.04 -2.66 -35.16
C HIS A 452 23.23 -1.69 -35.25
N LYS A 453 24.27 -1.94 -34.46
CA LYS A 453 25.48 -1.12 -34.46
C LYS A 453 26.31 -1.37 -35.72
N GLY A 454 26.72 -0.28 -36.37
CA GLY A 454 27.65 -0.33 -37.48
C GLY A 454 29.04 -0.80 -37.05
N GLY A 455 29.66 -1.67 -37.86
CA GLY A 455 31.10 -1.92 -37.80
C GLY A 455 31.91 -0.69 -38.21
N LEU A 456 33.24 -0.77 -38.17
CA LEU A 456 34.11 0.34 -38.56
C LEU A 456 33.75 0.83 -39.98
N PHE A 457 33.58 2.14 -40.14
CA PHE A 457 33.09 2.83 -41.35
C PHE A 457 31.65 2.52 -41.82
N LYS A 458 30.84 1.78 -41.05
CA LYS A 458 29.40 1.59 -41.31
C LYS A 458 28.58 2.42 -40.31
N THR A 459 27.48 3.02 -40.78
CA THR A 459 26.53 3.72 -39.91
C THR A 459 25.64 2.75 -39.16
N ASP A 460 25.27 3.09 -37.92
CA ASP A 460 24.23 2.40 -37.15
C ASP A 460 22.90 2.33 -37.94
N ARG A 461 22.25 1.17 -37.94
CA ARG A 461 21.00 0.91 -38.66
C ARG A 461 19.87 0.63 -37.69
N VAL A 462 18.83 1.46 -37.70
CA VAL A 462 17.58 1.19 -36.97
C VAL A 462 16.94 -0.07 -37.57
N LEU A 463 16.67 -1.07 -36.71
CA LEU A 463 15.94 -2.30 -37.04
C LEU A 463 14.42 -2.11 -36.90
N GLY A 464 14.02 -1.18 -36.02
CA GLY A 464 12.65 -0.73 -35.86
C GLY A 464 12.47 0.07 -34.57
N THR A 465 11.23 0.45 -34.29
CA THR A 465 10.86 1.25 -33.12
C THR A 465 9.70 0.60 -32.36
N ALA A 466 9.64 0.82 -31.05
CA ALA A 466 8.55 0.37 -30.20
C ALA A 466 8.14 1.49 -29.24
N GLN A 467 6.96 1.39 -28.62
CA GLN A 467 6.44 2.43 -27.74
C GLN A 467 5.69 1.82 -26.55
N LEU A 468 6.25 1.97 -25.35
CA LEU A 468 5.60 1.54 -24.10
C LEU A 468 4.59 2.59 -23.68
N LYS A 469 3.32 2.20 -23.52
CA LYS A 469 2.33 3.05 -22.86
C LYS A 469 2.51 3.01 -21.35
N LEU A 470 2.11 4.07 -20.66
CA LEU A 470 2.34 4.25 -19.22
C LEU A 470 1.05 4.51 -18.43
N ASP A 471 -0.12 4.54 -19.06
CA ASP A 471 -1.41 4.81 -18.41
C ASP A 471 -1.76 3.82 -17.28
N ALA A 472 -1.31 2.56 -17.39
CA ALA A 472 -1.42 1.59 -16.30
C ALA A 472 -0.70 2.03 -14.99
N LEU A 473 0.29 2.93 -15.05
CA LEU A 473 0.93 3.51 -13.85
C LEU A 473 0.01 4.42 -13.03
N GLU A 474 -1.17 4.79 -13.53
CA GLU A 474 -2.18 5.50 -12.72
C GLU A 474 -2.78 4.60 -11.62
N THR A 475 -2.73 3.28 -11.80
CA THR A 475 -3.33 2.28 -10.88
C THR A 475 -2.39 1.16 -10.44
N ALA A 476 -1.22 1.00 -11.08
CA ALA A 476 -0.21 0.02 -10.72
C ALA A 476 1.20 0.62 -10.51
N CYS A 477 2.01 -0.03 -9.67
CA CYS A 477 3.39 0.37 -9.39
C CYS A 477 4.41 -0.16 -10.41
N GLU A 478 4.00 -1.15 -11.22
CA GLU A 478 4.82 -1.82 -12.23
C GLU A 478 4.00 -2.01 -13.51
N VAL A 479 4.60 -1.74 -14.66
CA VAL A 479 4.10 -2.10 -16.00
C VAL A 479 5.20 -2.91 -16.68
N ARG A 480 4.87 -4.10 -17.19
CA ARG A 480 5.80 -4.98 -17.94
C ARG A 480 5.11 -5.46 -19.20
N GLU A 481 5.68 -5.14 -20.35
CA GLU A 481 5.11 -5.45 -21.65
C GLU A 481 6.17 -6.06 -22.60
N ILE A 482 5.69 -6.90 -23.51
CA ILE A 482 6.46 -7.40 -24.65
C ILE A 482 5.92 -6.67 -25.88
N LEU A 483 6.60 -5.58 -26.24
CA LEU A 483 6.22 -4.71 -27.34
C LEU A 483 6.60 -5.36 -28.69
N GLU A 484 5.80 -5.11 -29.71
CA GLU A 484 6.19 -5.41 -31.09
C GLU A 484 7.09 -4.31 -31.65
N VAL A 485 8.15 -4.69 -32.36
CA VAL A 485 9.07 -3.77 -33.03
C VAL A 485 8.52 -3.47 -34.42
N LEU A 486 8.34 -2.19 -34.73
CA LEU A 486 7.70 -1.69 -35.95
C LEU A 486 8.69 -0.93 -36.83
N ASP A 487 8.71 -1.24 -38.14
CA ASP A 487 9.32 -0.39 -39.16
C ASP A 487 8.27 0.61 -39.67
N GLY A 488 8.29 1.81 -39.06
CA GLY A 488 7.34 2.90 -39.29
C GLY A 488 5.90 2.56 -38.86
N ARG A 489 5.20 1.76 -39.67
CA ARG A 489 3.86 1.22 -39.40
C ARG A 489 3.73 -0.29 -39.64
N ARG A 490 4.80 -0.97 -40.08
CA ARG A 490 4.79 -2.39 -40.42
C ARG A 490 5.34 -3.21 -39.25
N PRO A 491 4.69 -4.30 -38.82
CA PRO A 491 5.27 -5.22 -37.85
C PRO A 491 6.50 -5.91 -38.44
N THR A 492 7.57 -6.01 -37.66
CA THR A 492 8.81 -6.68 -38.09
C THR A 492 8.89 -8.15 -37.66
N GLY A 493 7.96 -8.61 -36.82
CA GLY A 493 8.03 -9.91 -36.13
C GLY A 493 8.94 -9.92 -34.90
N GLY A 494 9.90 -8.98 -34.83
CA GLY A 494 10.75 -8.77 -33.66
C GLY A 494 9.98 -8.15 -32.49
N ARG A 495 10.41 -8.47 -31.27
CA ARG A 495 9.79 -7.99 -30.02
C ARG A 495 10.82 -7.47 -29.04
N LEU A 496 10.38 -6.57 -28.16
CA LEU A 496 11.17 -5.91 -27.12
C LEU A 496 10.44 -6.06 -25.76
N GLU A 497 11.07 -6.75 -24.81
CA GLU A 497 10.57 -6.88 -23.44
C GLU A 497 11.12 -5.73 -22.57
N VAL A 498 10.21 -4.94 -22.01
CA VAL A 498 10.51 -3.78 -21.15
C VAL A 498 9.63 -3.77 -19.91
N MET A 499 10.12 -3.14 -18.85
CA MET A 499 9.38 -2.95 -17.60
C MET A 499 9.66 -1.56 -17.04
N VAL A 500 8.65 -0.92 -16.45
CA VAL A 500 8.78 0.36 -15.74
C VAL A 500 8.22 0.21 -14.32
N ARG A 501 8.91 0.79 -13.33
CA ARG A 501 8.51 0.82 -11.91
C ARG A 501 8.51 2.22 -11.33
N ILE A 502 7.55 2.49 -10.46
CA ILE A 502 7.44 3.70 -9.62
C ILE A 502 7.11 3.32 -8.17
N ARG A 503 7.48 4.17 -7.21
CA ARG A 503 7.30 3.90 -5.76
C ARG A 503 5.89 3.46 -5.36
N GLU A 504 4.90 4.21 -5.83
CA GLU A 504 3.46 3.96 -5.69
C GLU A 504 2.74 4.51 -6.94
N PRO A 505 1.49 4.12 -7.25
CA PRO A 505 0.81 4.54 -8.48
C PRO A 505 0.38 6.00 -8.40
N LEU A 506 0.01 6.56 -9.55
CA LEU A 506 -0.14 8.02 -9.67
C LEU A 506 -1.50 8.56 -9.22
N THR A 507 -2.55 7.73 -9.21
CA THR A 507 -3.94 8.17 -8.97
C THR A 507 -4.65 7.28 -7.93
N ALA A 508 -4.54 5.96 -8.04
CA ALA A 508 -5.15 5.00 -7.11
C ALA A 508 -4.08 4.19 -6.37
N GLN A 509 -4.38 3.69 -5.17
CA GLN A 509 -3.47 2.77 -4.48
C GLN A 509 -3.67 1.33 -4.93
N GLN A 510 -2.60 0.66 -5.35
CA GLN A 510 -2.64 -0.74 -5.77
C GLN A 510 -2.71 -1.65 -4.54
N LEU A 511 -3.78 -2.45 -4.43
CA LEU A 511 -3.86 -3.52 -3.44
C LEU A 511 -3.34 -4.82 -4.03
N GLU A 512 -2.51 -5.55 -3.27
CA GLU A 512 -1.98 -6.85 -3.61
C GLU A 512 -2.29 -7.88 -2.52
N THR A 513 -2.52 -9.12 -2.94
CA THR A 513 -2.91 -10.23 -2.07
C THR A 513 -1.67 -11.05 -1.72
N VAL A 514 -1.03 -10.75 -0.59
CA VAL A 514 0.19 -11.41 -0.13
C VAL A 514 -0.14 -12.53 0.87
N THR A 515 0.45 -13.71 0.69
CA THR A 515 0.30 -14.83 1.63
C THR A 515 1.56 -14.98 2.46
N GLU A 516 1.45 -14.65 3.74
CA GLU A 516 2.54 -14.66 4.71
C GLU A 516 2.57 -15.93 5.55
N ARG A 517 3.77 -16.28 6.05
CA ARG A 517 4.00 -17.43 6.93
C ARG A 517 3.83 -17.00 8.39
N TRP A 518 2.60 -16.94 8.83
CA TRP A 518 2.21 -16.42 10.14
C TRP A 518 2.52 -17.37 11.29
N LEU A 519 3.39 -16.97 12.20
CA LEU A 519 3.61 -17.68 13.47
C LEU A 519 2.38 -17.52 14.38
N VAL A 520 1.94 -18.64 14.95
CA VAL A 520 0.93 -18.73 16.02
C VAL A 520 1.53 -19.49 17.19
N ILE A 521 1.45 -18.90 18.38
CA ILE A 521 1.69 -19.61 19.64
C ILE A 521 0.38 -20.30 20.05
N ASP A 522 0.43 -21.61 20.22
CA ASP A 522 -0.66 -22.34 20.88
C ASP A 522 -0.61 -22.07 22.40
N PRO A 523 -1.75 -21.90 23.07
CA PRO A 523 -1.77 -21.65 24.51
C PRO A 523 -1.20 -22.85 25.26
N VAL A 524 -0.27 -22.60 26.19
CA VAL A 524 0.34 -23.65 27.02
C VAL A 524 -0.77 -24.32 27.86
N PRO A 525 -0.98 -25.64 27.73
CA PRO A 525 -1.98 -26.33 28.55
C PRO A 525 -1.60 -26.23 30.03
N ALA A 526 -2.56 -25.85 30.87
CA ALA A 526 -2.35 -25.77 32.31
C ALA A 526 -2.14 -27.18 32.87
N ALA A 527 -0.89 -27.51 33.22
CA ALA A 527 -0.52 -28.83 33.70
C ALA A 527 -1.16 -29.12 35.06
N VAL A 528 -1.72 -30.33 35.18
CA VAL A 528 -2.28 -30.88 36.42
C VAL A 528 -1.17 -30.99 37.48
N PRO A 529 -1.40 -30.65 38.76
CA PRO A 529 -0.32 -30.63 39.76
C PRO A 529 0.21 -32.04 40.05
N THR A 530 1.47 -32.29 39.70
CA THR A 530 2.20 -33.52 40.01
C THR A 530 2.70 -33.52 41.46
N GLN A 531 2.22 -34.45 42.29
CA GLN A 531 2.82 -34.74 43.60
C GLN A 531 4.11 -35.56 43.45
N VAL A 532 5.08 -35.38 44.35
CA VAL A 532 6.43 -35.98 44.23
C VAL A 532 6.88 -36.68 45.53
N ALA A 533 6.87 -38.01 45.50
CA ALA A 533 7.64 -38.95 46.35
C ALA A 533 7.44 -40.37 45.77
N GLY A 534 8.35 -41.34 45.86
CA GLY A 534 9.76 -41.38 46.29
C GLY A 534 10.34 -42.79 45.96
N PRO A 535 11.66 -42.98 45.71
CA PRO A 535 12.14 -44.20 45.04
C PRO A 535 12.87 -45.23 45.92
N LYS A 536 12.52 -46.52 45.80
CA LYS A 536 13.42 -47.71 45.60
C LYS A 536 12.70 -49.05 45.90
N GLY A 537 12.98 -50.08 45.09
CA GLY A 537 12.53 -51.47 45.33
C GLY A 537 12.82 -52.42 44.17
N LYS A 538 13.86 -53.25 44.29
CA LYS A 538 14.21 -54.40 43.43
C LYS A 538 14.34 -55.64 44.36
N ALA A 539 14.09 -56.89 43.97
CA ALA A 539 13.59 -57.45 42.70
C ALA A 539 12.77 -58.77 42.94
N PRO A 540 13.08 -59.95 42.36
CA PRO A 540 12.36 -60.50 41.19
C PRO A 540 11.72 -61.90 41.38
N LEU A 541 10.79 -62.30 40.48
CA LEU A 541 10.85 -63.49 39.59
C LEU A 541 9.53 -63.77 38.81
N MET A 542 9.61 -64.70 37.85
CA MET A 542 8.62 -65.10 36.83
C MET A 542 7.60 -66.16 37.36
N PRO A 543 6.39 -66.39 36.75
CA PRO A 543 6.13 -66.56 35.31
C PRO A 543 4.90 -65.84 34.71
N ALA A 544 4.68 -66.04 33.40
CA ALA A 544 3.70 -65.33 32.54
C ALA A 544 2.36 -66.08 32.37
N PRO A 545 1.34 -65.50 31.69
CA PRO A 545 1.26 -65.69 30.23
C PRO A 545 0.63 -64.55 29.37
N THR A 546 0.92 -64.62 28.07
CA THR A 546 0.10 -64.17 26.90
C THR A 546 -0.19 -62.69 26.55
N ARG A 547 -0.23 -62.48 25.22
CA ARG A 547 -0.64 -61.35 24.34
C ARG A 547 -1.84 -60.51 24.85
N GLU A 548 -2.01 -59.23 24.51
CA GLU A 548 -1.98 -58.63 23.15
C GLU A 548 -1.19 -57.31 22.96
N PRO A 549 -0.87 -56.89 21.69
CA PRO A 549 -0.11 -55.68 21.36
C PRO A 549 -0.99 -54.54 20.76
N GLY A 550 -0.42 -53.34 20.57
CA GLY A 550 -0.95 -52.42 19.53
C GLY A 550 -0.90 -50.90 19.75
N ASN A 551 0.21 -50.32 20.20
CA ASN A 551 0.40 -48.86 20.17
C ASN A 551 0.16 -48.29 18.75
N ARG A 552 -0.70 -47.28 18.61
CA ARG A 552 -0.95 -46.56 17.34
C ARG A 552 -1.05 -45.05 17.54
N SER A 553 -0.19 -44.31 16.84
CA SER A 553 -0.25 -42.86 16.71
C SER A 553 -1.38 -42.45 15.75
N ALA A 554 -2.52 -42.01 16.31
CA ALA A 554 -3.71 -41.66 15.54
C ALA A 554 -3.46 -40.42 14.66
N ARG A 555 -3.44 -40.62 13.33
CA ARG A 555 -3.55 -39.52 12.34
C ARG A 555 -5.03 -39.14 12.19
N PRO A 556 -5.42 -37.84 12.24
CA PRO A 556 -6.82 -37.46 12.15
C PRO A 556 -7.48 -37.90 10.84
N LEU A 557 -8.62 -38.60 10.93
CA LEU A 557 -9.39 -39.06 9.77
C LEU A 557 -10.06 -37.87 9.04
N HIS A 558 -10.34 -38.02 7.75
CA HIS A 558 -10.89 -36.99 6.87
C HIS A 558 -11.84 -37.59 5.83
N SER A 559 -12.90 -36.87 5.42
CA SER A 559 -13.82 -37.35 4.37
C SER A 559 -13.08 -37.79 3.10
N LEU A 560 -13.25 -39.05 2.70
CA LEU A 560 -12.70 -39.59 1.46
C LEU A 560 -13.30 -38.90 0.23
N SER A 561 -14.56 -38.46 0.32
CA SER A 561 -15.23 -37.69 -0.74
C SER A 561 -14.60 -36.30 -0.91
N VAL A 562 -14.25 -35.61 0.18
CA VAL A 562 -13.54 -34.32 0.12
C VAL A 562 -12.10 -34.49 -0.34
N LEU A 563 -11.38 -35.52 0.14
CA LEU A 563 -10.02 -35.84 -0.33
C LEU A 563 -10.00 -36.15 -1.84
N ALA A 564 -10.99 -36.88 -2.36
CA ALA A 564 -11.12 -37.16 -3.80
C ALA A 564 -11.40 -35.87 -4.61
N PHE A 565 -12.22 -34.96 -4.10
CA PHE A 565 -12.47 -33.66 -4.74
C PHE A 565 -11.22 -32.78 -4.81
N ASP A 566 -10.44 -32.70 -3.71
CA ASP A 566 -9.18 -31.95 -3.71
C ASP A 566 -8.09 -32.61 -4.58
N GLN A 567 -8.06 -33.95 -4.64
CA GLN A 567 -7.22 -34.69 -5.58
C GLN A 567 -7.54 -34.31 -7.03
N GLU A 568 -8.80 -34.40 -7.45
CA GLU A 568 -9.22 -34.09 -8.83
C GLU A 568 -8.95 -32.61 -9.18
N ARG A 569 -9.18 -31.70 -8.22
CA ARG A 569 -8.87 -30.27 -8.38
C ARG A 569 -7.38 -30.02 -8.62
N LEU A 570 -6.50 -30.71 -7.88
CA LEU A 570 -5.06 -30.62 -8.07
C LEU A 570 -4.64 -31.27 -9.40
N GLU A 571 -5.21 -32.42 -9.76
CA GLU A 571 -4.93 -33.09 -11.04
C GLU A 571 -5.28 -32.21 -12.24
N ARG A 572 -6.47 -31.59 -12.26
CA ARG A 572 -6.87 -30.61 -13.28
C ARG A 572 -5.91 -29.41 -13.35
N LYS A 573 -5.43 -28.91 -12.20
CA LYS A 573 -4.44 -27.82 -12.12
C LYS A 573 -3.07 -28.24 -12.68
N ILE A 574 -2.62 -29.46 -12.37
CA ILE A 574 -1.38 -30.06 -12.87
C ILE A 574 -1.47 -30.26 -14.40
N LEU A 575 -2.61 -30.75 -14.91
CA LEU A 575 -2.85 -30.92 -16.34
C LEU A 575 -2.83 -29.58 -17.08
N ALA A 576 -3.49 -28.55 -16.56
CA ALA A 576 -3.48 -27.21 -17.15
C ALA A 576 -2.07 -26.59 -17.20
N LEU A 577 -1.25 -26.79 -16.15
CA LEU A 577 0.15 -26.35 -16.14
C LEU A 577 0.99 -27.07 -17.22
N ARG A 578 0.83 -28.39 -17.35
CA ARG A 578 1.48 -29.20 -18.41
C ARG A 578 1.07 -28.75 -19.81
N GLN A 579 -0.23 -28.52 -20.04
CA GLN A 579 -0.76 -28.01 -21.32
C GLN A 579 -0.19 -26.62 -21.65
N ALA A 580 -0.06 -25.75 -20.65
CA ALA A 580 0.58 -24.43 -20.78
C ALA A 580 2.12 -24.48 -20.90
N ARG A 581 2.73 -25.68 -21.00
CA ARG A 581 4.18 -25.94 -20.99
C ARG A 581 4.93 -25.31 -19.81
N ARG A 582 4.27 -25.15 -18.66
CA ARG A 582 4.87 -24.64 -17.42
C ARG A 582 5.30 -25.80 -16.52
N PRO A 583 6.43 -25.68 -15.79
CA PRO A 583 6.78 -26.66 -14.76
C PRO A 583 5.70 -26.69 -13.68
N VAL A 584 5.43 -27.88 -13.14
CA VAL A 584 4.53 -28.05 -12.00
C VAL A 584 5.30 -27.63 -10.74
N PRO A 585 4.81 -26.67 -9.93
CA PRO A 585 5.48 -26.29 -8.69
C PRO A 585 5.60 -27.49 -7.74
N PRO A 586 6.74 -27.68 -7.06
CA PRO A 586 6.99 -28.85 -6.22
C PRO A 586 5.98 -28.96 -5.07
N GLU A 587 5.48 -27.83 -4.56
CA GLU A 587 4.45 -27.78 -3.52
C GLU A 587 3.12 -28.36 -4.00
N VAL A 588 2.76 -28.13 -5.27
CA VAL A 588 1.52 -28.65 -5.89
C VAL A 588 1.65 -30.16 -6.15
N ALA A 589 2.84 -30.61 -6.56
CA ALA A 589 3.13 -32.04 -6.71
C ALA A 589 3.12 -32.77 -5.37
N GLN A 590 3.73 -32.19 -4.33
CA GLN A 590 3.74 -32.72 -2.97
C GLN A 590 2.33 -32.78 -2.37
N GLN A 591 1.53 -31.71 -2.49
CA GLN A 591 0.13 -31.71 -2.03
C GLN A 591 -0.71 -32.82 -2.68
N TYR A 592 -0.50 -33.07 -3.98
CA TYR A 592 -1.17 -34.17 -4.69
C TYR A 592 -0.76 -35.55 -4.15
N GLN A 593 0.55 -35.75 -3.92
CA GLN A 593 1.08 -36.99 -3.32
C GLN A 593 0.58 -37.21 -1.88
N ASP A 594 0.58 -36.17 -1.04
CA ASP A 594 0.11 -36.23 0.35
C ASP A 594 -1.38 -36.58 0.44
N ILE A 595 -2.22 -36.03 -0.45
CA ILE A 595 -3.65 -36.36 -0.51
C ILE A 595 -3.86 -37.79 -1.02
N MET A 596 -3.11 -38.22 -2.05
CA MET A 596 -3.15 -39.60 -2.56
C MET A 596 -2.78 -40.62 -1.48
N HIS A 597 -1.62 -40.44 -0.81
CA HIS A 597 -1.17 -41.33 0.25
C HIS A 597 -2.12 -41.32 1.45
N ARG A 598 -2.71 -40.16 1.81
CA ARG A 598 -3.71 -40.08 2.90
C ARG A 598 -5.00 -40.82 2.54
N SER A 599 -5.51 -40.64 1.33
CA SER A 599 -6.72 -41.31 0.82
C SER A 599 -6.54 -42.83 0.79
N GLN A 600 -5.42 -43.32 0.26
CA GLN A 600 -5.08 -44.74 0.22
C GLN A 600 -4.90 -45.33 1.63
N TRP A 601 -4.11 -44.68 2.49
CA TRP A 601 -3.88 -45.14 3.87
C TRP A 601 -5.19 -45.24 4.65
N GLN A 602 -6.06 -44.24 4.53
CA GLN A 602 -7.31 -44.22 5.29
C GLN A 602 -8.34 -45.22 4.76
N ARG A 603 -8.40 -45.47 3.44
CA ARG A 603 -9.20 -46.57 2.87
C ARG A 603 -8.77 -47.91 3.46
N ALA A 604 -7.47 -48.21 3.44
CA ALA A 604 -6.92 -49.41 4.07
C ALA A 604 -7.23 -49.48 5.59
N GLN A 605 -7.21 -48.36 6.32
CA GLN A 605 -7.62 -48.34 7.74
C GLN A 605 -9.12 -48.54 7.97
N LEU A 606 -10.00 -48.24 7.01
CA LEU A 606 -11.45 -48.43 7.11
C LEU A 606 -11.91 -49.82 6.59
N GLU A 607 -11.11 -50.41 5.70
CA GLU A 607 -11.24 -51.78 5.21
C GLU A 607 -10.73 -52.81 6.23
N GLN A 608 -9.51 -52.60 6.77
CA GLN A 608 -8.92 -53.45 7.81
C GLN A 608 -9.43 -53.10 9.23
N GLY A 609 -10.11 -51.96 9.38
CA GLY A 609 -10.58 -51.45 10.67
C GLY A 609 -11.92 -52.03 11.09
N GLY A 610 -11.93 -52.65 12.28
CA GLY A 610 -13.16 -53.08 12.94
C GLY A 610 -14.11 -51.92 13.33
N PRO A 611 -15.27 -52.24 13.93
CA PRO A 611 -16.35 -51.26 14.21
C PRO A 611 -15.99 -50.15 15.22
N GLY A 612 -14.78 -50.16 15.81
CA GLY A 612 -14.23 -48.99 16.51
C GLY A 612 -13.87 -47.86 15.54
N ILE A 613 -13.00 -48.12 14.57
CA ILE A 613 -12.48 -47.13 13.61
C ILE A 613 -13.62 -46.56 12.75
N ARG A 614 -14.63 -47.36 12.40
CA ARG A 614 -15.81 -46.87 11.67
C ARG A 614 -16.66 -45.89 12.49
N ARG A 615 -16.77 -46.05 13.81
CA ARG A 615 -17.46 -45.09 14.69
C ARG A 615 -16.66 -43.80 14.88
N GLU A 616 -15.35 -43.92 15.09
CA GLU A 616 -14.43 -42.76 15.11
C GLU A 616 -14.53 -41.97 13.80
N TYR A 617 -14.61 -42.66 12.66
CA TYR A 617 -14.77 -42.03 11.36
C TYR A 617 -16.11 -41.30 11.19
N MET A 618 -17.23 -41.89 11.60
CA MET A 618 -18.53 -41.22 11.55
C MET A 618 -18.59 -39.96 12.44
N ALA A 619 -18.06 -40.03 13.67
CA ALA A 619 -17.97 -38.86 14.56
C ALA A 619 -17.10 -37.74 13.94
N GLN A 620 -16.00 -38.10 13.28
CA GLN A 620 -15.14 -37.14 12.59
C GLN A 620 -15.80 -36.54 11.32
N LEU A 621 -16.62 -37.30 10.61
CA LEU A 621 -17.46 -36.79 9.51
C LEU A 621 -18.55 -35.83 10.04
N GLU A 622 -19.16 -36.12 11.18
CA GLU A 622 -20.15 -35.24 11.82
C GLU A 622 -19.53 -33.90 12.24
N HIS A 623 -18.32 -33.93 12.81
CA HIS A 623 -17.56 -32.71 13.11
C HIS A 623 -17.19 -31.93 11.82
N GLN A 624 -16.79 -32.61 10.75
CA GLN A 624 -16.51 -31.96 9.45
C GLN A 624 -17.79 -31.40 8.79
N LEU A 625 -18.94 -32.04 8.98
CA LEU A 625 -20.25 -31.56 8.49
C LEU A 625 -20.65 -30.26 9.20
N GLN A 626 -20.48 -30.20 10.52
CA GLN A 626 -20.69 -28.97 11.31
C GLN A 626 -19.75 -27.87 10.84
N PHE A 627 -18.43 -28.15 10.75
CA PHE A 627 -17.42 -27.19 10.29
C PHE A 627 -17.75 -26.59 8.91
N TYR A 628 -18.09 -27.40 7.91
CA TYR A 628 -18.44 -26.87 6.58
C TYR A 628 -19.77 -26.12 6.57
N THR A 629 -20.73 -26.49 7.42
CA THR A 629 -21.99 -25.75 7.60
C THR A 629 -21.74 -24.35 8.16
N GLU A 630 -20.88 -24.22 9.17
CA GLU A 630 -20.52 -22.92 9.76
C GLU A 630 -19.64 -22.10 8.83
N ALA A 631 -18.66 -22.72 8.15
CA ALA A 631 -17.84 -22.06 7.15
C ALA A 631 -18.69 -21.48 6.01
N ALA A 632 -19.65 -22.24 5.48
CA ALA A 632 -20.57 -21.77 4.45
C ALA A 632 -21.44 -20.60 4.93
N ARG A 633 -21.99 -20.69 6.16
CA ARG A 633 -22.77 -19.61 6.79
C ARG A 633 -21.93 -18.33 6.95
N ARG A 634 -20.70 -18.46 7.43
CA ARG A 634 -19.78 -17.33 7.64
C ARG A 634 -19.36 -16.69 6.32
N LEU A 635 -18.89 -17.48 5.35
CA LEU A 635 -18.46 -17.01 4.03
C LEU A 635 -19.60 -16.37 3.24
N GLY A 636 -20.84 -16.85 3.41
CA GLY A 636 -22.05 -16.23 2.86
C GLY A 636 -22.32 -14.84 3.45
N ASN A 637 -22.23 -14.71 4.78
CA ASN A 637 -22.37 -13.43 5.48
C ASN A 637 -21.21 -12.46 5.18
N GLU A 638 -20.00 -12.97 4.96
CA GLU A 638 -18.79 -12.25 4.52
C GLU A 638 -18.86 -11.86 3.03
N GLY A 639 -19.98 -12.09 2.34
CA GLY A 639 -20.18 -11.75 0.92
C GLY A 639 -19.37 -12.59 -0.08
N SER A 640 -18.55 -13.53 0.40
CA SER A 640 -17.61 -14.34 -0.36
C SER A 640 -18.31 -15.53 -1.04
N ARG A 641 -19.25 -15.21 -1.95
CA ARG A 641 -20.16 -16.14 -2.63
C ARG A 641 -19.48 -17.40 -3.17
N GLU A 642 -18.34 -17.27 -3.83
CA GLU A 642 -17.64 -18.39 -4.46
C GLU A 642 -17.00 -19.34 -3.43
N ALA A 643 -16.44 -18.79 -2.35
CA ALA A 643 -15.94 -19.59 -1.23
C ALA A 643 -17.09 -20.24 -0.44
N ALA A 644 -18.22 -19.54 -0.28
CA ALA A 644 -19.43 -20.09 0.33
C ALA A 644 -20.02 -21.26 -0.50
N LYS A 645 -20.03 -21.15 -1.84
CA LYS A 645 -20.40 -22.25 -2.74
C LYS A 645 -19.46 -23.44 -2.59
N GLU A 646 -18.15 -23.24 -2.50
CA GLU A 646 -17.21 -24.34 -2.28
C GLU A 646 -17.41 -25.00 -0.91
N ALA A 647 -17.64 -24.22 0.15
CA ALA A 647 -17.95 -24.74 1.49
C ALA A 647 -19.27 -25.54 1.52
N LEU A 648 -20.33 -25.08 0.84
CA LEU A 648 -21.57 -25.84 0.67
C LEU A 648 -21.35 -27.13 -0.13
N TYR A 649 -20.53 -27.10 -1.17
CA TYR A 649 -20.21 -28.30 -1.94
C TYR A 649 -19.46 -29.33 -1.09
N ARG A 650 -18.45 -28.90 -0.32
CA ARG A 650 -17.74 -29.75 0.65
C ARG A 650 -18.69 -30.30 1.74
N ARG A 651 -19.61 -29.48 2.28
CA ARG A 651 -20.67 -29.93 3.20
C ARG A 651 -21.45 -31.10 2.59
N ASN A 652 -21.96 -30.92 1.37
CA ASN A 652 -22.77 -31.93 0.69
C ASN A 652 -21.98 -33.22 0.39
N LEU A 653 -20.67 -33.14 0.11
CA LEU A 653 -19.81 -34.33 -0.03
C LEU A 653 -19.73 -35.12 1.28
N VAL A 654 -19.46 -34.44 2.41
CA VAL A 654 -19.41 -35.06 3.74
C VAL A 654 -20.77 -35.65 4.13
N GLU A 655 -21.85 -34.91 3.87
CA GLU A 655 -23.22 -35.34 4.18
C GLU A 655 -23.63 -36.60 3.40
N ASN A 656 -23.34 -36.63 2.09
CA ASN A 656 -23.57 -37.82 1.25
C ASN A 656 -22.66 -39.00 1.62
N GLU A 657 -21.49 -38.77 2.23
CA GLU A 657 -20.64 -39.85 2.77
C GLU A 657 -21.17 -40.38 4.09
N LEU A 658 -21.57 -39.49 5.03
CA LEU A 658 -22.18 -39.86 6.30
C LEU A 658 -23.51 -40.62 6.09
N GLN A 659 -24.33 -40.22 5.11
CA GLN A 659 -25.53 -40.97 4.70
C GLN A 659 -25.22 -42.35 4.11
N ARG A 660 -24.07 -42.54 3.47
CA ARG A 660 -23.61 -43.85 2.93
C ARG A 660 -22.96 -44.76 3.98
N LEU A 661 -22.69 -44.25 5.19
CA LEU A 661 -22.19 -45.03 6.33
C LEU A 661 -23.27 -45.33 7.39
N ARG A 662 -24.44 -44.67 7.27
CA ARG A 662 -25.65 -44.87 8.08
C ARG A 662 -26.71 -45.74 7.38
N ARG A 663 -26.39 -46.25 6.18
CA ARG A 663 -27.17 -47.24 5.40
C ARG A 663 -26.38 -48.55 5.36
#